data_AF-A0AAD1R0C9-F1
#
_entry.id   AF-A0AAD1R0C9-F1
#
_cell.length_a   1.000
_cell.length_b   1.000
_cell.length_c   1.000
_cell.angle_alpha   90.00
_cell.angle_beta   90.00
_cell.angle_gamma   90.00
#
_symmetry.space_group_name_H-M   'P 1'
#
loop_
_entity.id
_entity.type
_entity.pdbx_description
1 polymer ?
#
loop_
_entity_poly.entity_id
_entity_poly.type
_entity_poly.pdbx_seq_one_letter_code
_entity_poly.pdbx_strand_id
1 'polypeptide(L)'
;MEKLYNVPAEPLSPSAAGLPTHTSSACGSKKQKRTPLYQRSMSFDPNLLHNNGHNGYPNGTALRETGVIEKLLTSYGFIQCSERQARLFFHCSQYNGNLQELKVGDDVEFEVSSDRRTGKPIAVKLVKIKTEILPEERISGQVVCAVPHNLESKSPAAPGQSPSGSVCYERNGEVFYLTYTPEDVDGNVQLETGDKINFIIETNKHTGAVSARNIVLLMKRKQMRCQGVVCAMKEAFGFIERGDVVKEIFFHYSEFKGDLEALQPGDDVEFTIKDRNGKEVATDVRLLPQGTVIFEDISIEHFEGTVTKVIPKVPNKNQNDPLPGRIKVDFVIPKELPFGDKDTKSKVTLLEGDHVRFNISTDRRDKLERATNIEVLHDTFEFTDESREMGVIAAMRDGFGFIKCVDRDARMFFHFSEVLDGNQLHISDEVEFTVVPDMLSAQRNHAIRIKKLPKGTVSFHTQSDHRFVGIVEKEAIPASAKSNSPNKGKDKEGEEGIISYEDCGIRLTVPYHLKDLEGSAPQPGDKVEFSICEAKRTGQQSAVSMKVMGRNSNGKRFIGYVATLKDNFGFIETANHDKEIFFHYSEYSGDVDKLDLGDMVEYCLSKGKGNKVSAERVTKVHQVNGSNDEVDPTLYWGKVIRPLRSVDPTQTEYQGMIELLEEVEDKQKITEETPEETEDLEEDDTEVNKPASMKGQLIPFGIVGMINKADCLQKGEMVKFQLCVLGQNGQTMACNIEPLRRGTVECVKDQVSTLFFKKFFIFL
;
A
#
# COMPACT_ATOMS: atom_id res chain seq x y z
N MET A 1 -54.12 -27.97 -9.03
CA MET A 1 -54.66 -26.63 -9.34
C MET A 1 -53.86 -26.07 -10.50
N GLU A 2 -54.56 -25.64 -11.53
CA GLU A 2 -54.03 -25.18 -12.82
C GLU A 2 -53.40 -23.77 -12.79
N LYS A 3 -52.46 -23.54 -13.73
CA LYS A 3 -52.20 -22.30 -14.52
C LYS A 3 -51.55 -21.09 -13.79
N LEU A 4 -50.67 -20.26 -14.37
CA LEU A 4 -50.41 -19.82 -15.75
C LEU A 4 -48.94 -19.33 -15.92
N TYR A 5 -48.35 -19.56 -17.10
CA TYR A 5 -47.17 -18.85 -17.64
C TYR A 5 -47.62 -17.75 -18.60
N ASN A 6 -46.84 -16.66 -18.73
CA ASN A 6 -47.06 -15.61 -19.73
C ASN A 6 -45.77 -15.30 -20.51
N VAL A 7 -45.90 -15.21 -21.83
CA VAL A 7 -44.89 -14.85 -22.84
C VAL A 7 -45.43 -13.65 -23.63
N PRO A 8 -44.60 -12.76 -24.19
CA PRO A 8 -45.00 -11.98 -25.36
C PRO A 8 -44.12 -12.23 -26.59
N ALA A 9 -44.76 -12.08 -27.76
CA ALA A 9 -44.30 -12.42 -29.11
C ALA A 9 -43.79 -11.21 -29.93
N GLU A 10 -43.08 -11.53 -31.01
CA GLU A 10 -42.55 -10.65 -32.09
C GLU A 10 -43.63 -9.89 -32.89
N PRO A 11 -43.18 -8.98 -33.78
CA PRO A 11 -43.69 -9.04 -35.16
C PRO A 11 -42.60 -8.95 -36.26
N LEU A 12 -42.91 -9.61 -37.39
CA LEU A 12 -42.16 -9.78 -38.64
C LEU A 12 -42.26 -8.60 -39.64
N SER A 13 -41.26 -8.57 -40.52
CA SER A 13 -40.93 -7.70 -41.67
C SER A 13 -41.89 -7.68 -42.88
N PRO A 14 -41.57 -6.86 -43.91
CA PRO A 14 -41.47 -7.40 -45.27
C PRO A 14 -40.16 -7.06 -46.03
N SER A 15 -39.69 -8.02 -46.84
CA SER A 15 -38.61 -7.94 -47.86
C SER A 15 -39.14 -7.36 -49.21
N ALA A 16 -38.38 -7.00 -50.25
CA ALA A 16 -37.19 -7.61 -50.86
C ALA A 16 -36.53 -6.73 -51.96
N ALA A 17 -35.40 -7.25 -52.47
CA ALA A 17 -34.70 -7.03 -53.75
C ALA A 17 -33.53 -6.01 -53.72
N GLY A 18 -32.31 -6.32 -54.17
CA GLY A 18 -31.71 -7.55 -54.73
C GLY A 18 -30.20 -7.34 -54.95
N LEU A 19 -29.43 -8.43 -54.78
CA LEU A 19 -28.01 -8.63 -55.15
C LEU A 19 -27.84 -8.68 -56.69
N PRO A 20 -26.63 -8.79 -57.33
CA PRO A 20 -25.36 -9.33 -56.83
C PRO A 20 -24.05 -8.67 -57.39
N THR A 21 -23.00 -9.48 -57.38
CA THR A 21 -21.54 -9.35 -57.21
C THR A 21 -20.66 -9.25 -58.47
N HIS A 22 -19.37 -8.94 -58.22
CA HIS A 22 -18.11 -9.41 -58.88
C HIS A 22 -17.20 -8.43 -59.66
N THR A 23 -15.97 -8.37 -59.16
CA THR A 23 -14.63 -8.23 -59.78
C THR A 23 -14.48 -8.00 -61.30
N SER A 24 -13.69 -6.99 -61.70
CA SER A 24 -12.44 -7.14 -62.48
C SER A 24 -11.83 -5.80 -62.93
N SER A 25 -10.52 -5.85 -63.17
CA SER A 25 -9.55 -4.85 -63.63
C SER A 25 -9.80 -4.21 -65.00
N ALA A 26 -9.45 -2.91 -65.17
CA ALA A 26 -8.51 -2.39 -66.19
C ALA A 26 -8.54 -0.85 -66.34
N CYS A 27 -7.33 -0.27 -66.43
CA CYS A 27 -6.85 0.87 -67.24
C CYS A 27 -7.75 2.10 -67.51
N GLY A 28 -7.23 3.30 -67.21
CA GLY A 28 -7.77 4.55 -67.81
C GLY A 28 -7.28 5.84 -67.16
N SER A 29 -6.14 6.35 -67.61
CA SER A 29 -5.62 7.71 -67.40
C SER A 29 -6.66 8.83 -67.59
N LYS A 30 -6.67 9.84 -66.70
CA LYS A 30 -6.57 11.28 -67.04
C LYS A 30 -6.64 12.18 -65.79
N LYS A 31 -5.58 12.98 -65.64
CA LYS A 31 -5.47 14.15 -64.75
C LYS A 31 -6.50 15.21 -65.17
N GLN A 32 -7.35 15.68 -64.26
CA GLN A 32 -8.10 16.93 -64.42
C GLN A 32 -7.44 18.05 -63.61
N LYS A 33 -6.98 19.05 -64.37
CA LYS A 33 -6.51 20.35 -63.92
C LYS A 33 -7.69 21.17 -63.38
N ARG A 34 -7.53 21.83 -62.24
CA ARG A 34 -8.34 22.99 -61.85
C ARG A 34 -7.62 24.27 -62.31
N THR A 35 -8.26 25.00 -63.20
CA THR A 35 -7.92 26.37 -63.62
C THR A 35 -8.59 27.39 -62.70
N PRO A 36 -7.94 28.48 -62.31
CA PRO A 36 -8.61 29.69 -61.83
C PRO A 36 -8.92 30.65 -62.99
N LEU A 37 -10.11 31.23 -62.95
CA LEU A 37 -10.62 32.28 -63.83
C LEU A 37 -10.43 33.63 -63.13
N TYR A 38 -9.60 34.52 -63.66
CA TYR A 38 -9.99 35.90 -64.00
C TYR A 38 -8.84 36.58 -64.75
N GLN A 39 -9.14 36.98 -65.98
CA GLN A 39 -8.27 37.71 -66.90
C GLN A 39 -8.77 39.15 -66.94
N ARG A 40 -7.88 40.13 -66.72
CA ARG A 40 -8.07 41.47 -67.28
C ARG A 40 -6.73 42.16 -67.51
N SER A 41 -6.59 42.60 -68.75
CA SER A 41 -5.45 43.23 -69.41
C SER A 41 -5.58 44.76 -69.42
N MET A 42 -4.55 45.38 -70.03
CA MET A 42 -4.46 46.77 -70.51
C MET A 42 -4.04 47.74 -69.40
N SER A 43 -3.23 48.78 -69.61
CA SER A 43 -2.47 49.34 -70.72
C SER A 43 -1.84 50.62 -70.15
N PHE A 44 -0.65 51.01 -70.62
CA PHE A 44 -0.06 52.32 -70.32
C PHE A 44 -0.90 53.46 -70.90
N ASP A 45 -1.03 54.58 -70.17
CA ASP A 45 -1.15 55.91 -70.78
C ASP A 45 -0.48 56.99 -69.88
N PRO A 46 0.29 57.94 -70.46
CA PRO A 46 1.26 58.79 -69.77
C PRO A 46 0.74 60.23 -69.56
N ASN A 47 0.03 60.49 -68.47
CA ASN A 47 -0.43 61.84 -68.11
C ASN A 47 -0.46 62.10 -66.59
N LEU A 48 0.69 61.94 -65.93
CA LEU A 48 0.91 62.51 -64.58
C LEU A 48 2.18 63.36 -64.52
N LEU A 49 2.39 64.17 -65.56
CA LEU A 49 3.21 65.37 -65.50
C LEU A 49 2.32 66.54 -65.90
N HIS A 50 2.07 67.42 -64.93
CA HIS A 50 2.02 68.90 -65.02
C HIS A 50 1.09 69.45 -63.94
N ASN A 51 1.66 70.18 -62.98
CA ASN A 51 1.35 71.59 -62.78
C ASN A 51 2.23 72.13 -61.64
N ASN A 52 2.72 73.35 -61.64
CA ASN A 52 2.85 74.35 -62.68
C ASN A 52 3.96 75.31 -62.21
N GLY A 53 4.56 76.02 -63.15
CA GLY A 53 5.84 76.69 -62.98
C GLY A 53 5.90 77.84 -61.98
N HIS A 54 7.14 78.26 -61.74
CA HIS A 54 7.39 79.69 -61.62
C HIS A 54 8.72 80.06 -62.28
N ASN A 55 8.57 80.93 -63.27
CA ASN A 55 9.64 81.70 -63.88
C ASN A 55 10.15 82.67 -62.81
N GLY A 56 11.41 82.55 -62.43
CA GLY A 56 12.03 83.43 -61.46
C GLY A 56 13.53 83.31 -61.61
N TYR A 57 14.14 84.31 -62.23
CA TYR A 57 15.51 84.65 -61.90
C TYR A 57 15.49 85.27 -60.50
N PRO A 58 16.14 84.64 -59.52
CA PRO A 58 16.83 85.39 -58.50
C PRO A 58 18.33 85.04 -58.53
N ASN A 59 19.13 86.10 -58.46
CA ASN A 59 20.56 86.13 -58.16
C ASN A 59 21.25 84.83 -57.70
N GLY A 60 22.22 84.37 -58.50
CA GLY A 60 23.55 84.05 -58.01
C GLY A 60 23.79 82.69 -57.37
N THR A 61 23.66 81.59 -58.14
CA THR A 61 24.38 80.34 -57.86
C THR A 61 25.04 79.88 -59.17
N ALA A 62 26.37 79.88 -59.21
CA ALA A 62 27.13 79.48 -60.38
C ALA A 62 27.00 77.96 -60.59
N LEU A 63 26.58 77.53 -61.79
CA LEU A 63 26.65 76.12 -62.17
C LEU A 63 28.11 75.67 -62.12
N ARG A 64 28.35 74.57 -61.40
CA ARG A 64 29.65 73.91 -61.34
C ARG A 64 29.76 72.92 -62.50
N GLU A 65 30.83 73.04 -63.28
CA GLU A 65 31.22 72.13 -64.37
C GLU A 65 32.34 71.19 -63.87
N THR A 66 32.45 70.02 -64.49
CA THR A 66 33.55 69.08 -64.24
C THR A 66 34.53 69.05 -65.41
N GLY A 67 35.80 68.71 -65.13
CA GLY A 67 36.84 68.63 -66.14
C GLY A 67 38.13 68.05 -65.59
N VAL A 68 39.08 67.79 -66.49
CA VAL A 68 40.38 67.21 -66.16
C VAL A 68 41.45 68.29 -66.30
N ILE A 69 42.41 68.33 -65.37
CA ILE A 69 43.58 69.22 -65.47
C ILE A 69 44.43 68.77 -66.65
N GLU A 70 44.35 69.49 -67.77
CA GLU A 70 45.10 69.21 -68.99
C GLU A 70 46.56 69.68 -68.88
N LYS A 71 46.77 70.83 -68.22
CA LYS A 71 48.11 71.39 -68.02
C LYS A 71 48.17 72.19 -66.73
N LEU A 72 49.21 71.99 -65.94
CA LEU A 72 49.45 72.71 -64.69
C LEU A 72 50.86 73.32 -64.71
N LEU A 73 50.93 74.62 -64.45
CA LEU A 73 52.17 75.41 -64.32
C LEU A 73 52.22 76.03 -62.91
N THR A 74 53.35 76.66 -62.57
CA THR A 74 53.63 77.15 -61.21
C THR A 74 52.58 78.10 -60.63
N SER A 75 51.89 78.89 -61.46
CA SER A 75 50.90 79.88 -61.02
C SER A 75 49.52 79.76 -61.67
N TYR A 76 49.36 78.92 -62.69
CA TYR A 76 48.09 78.75 -63.40
C TYR A 76 48.01 77.38 -64.10
N GLY A 77 46.82 77.00 -64.57
CA GLY A 77 46.62 75.80 -65.36
C GLY A 77 45.49 75.92 -66.38
N PHE A 78 45.29 74.84 -67.12
CA PHE A 78 44.18 74.67 -68.05
C PHE A 78 43.39 73.41 -67.71
N ILE A 79 42.07 73.54 -67.73
CA ILE A 79 41.12 72.45 -67.57
C ILE A 79 40.49 72.17 -68.93
N GLN A 80 40.48 70.90 -69.33
CA GLN A 80 39.63 70.43 -70.40
C GLN A 80 38.27 70.07 -69.80
N CYS A 81 37.22 70.77 -70.23
CA CYS A 81 35.87 70.53 -69.70
C CYS A 81 35.36 69.15 -70.16
N SER A 82 34.67 68.43 -69.29
CA SER A 82 34.07 67.12 -69.59
C SER A 82 32.76 67.27 -70.38
N GLU A 83 31.97 68.30 -70.07
CA GLU A 83 30.62 68.49 -70.64
C GLU A 83 30.61 69.27 -71.97
N ARG A 84 31.74 69.91 -72.31
CA ARG A 84 31.89 70.68 -73.56
C ARG A 84 33.32 70.60 -74.08
N GLN A 85 33.48 70.65 -75.39
CA GLN A 85 34.78 70.73 -76.05
C GLN A 85 35.41 72.13 -75.91
N ALA A 86 35.59 72.58 -74.66
CA ALA A 86 36.18 73.86 -74.34
C ALA A 86 37.32 73.69 -73.34
N ARG A 87 38.35 74.49 -73.54
CA ARG A 87 39.54 74.55 -72.70
C ARG A 87 39.53 75.84 -71.91
N LEU A 88 39.52 75.74 -70.58
CA LEU A 88 39.43 76.89 -69.69
C LEU A 88 40.74 77.13 -68.96
N PHE A 89 41.10 78.39 -68.84
CA PHE A 89 42.19 78.83 -67.99
C PHE A 89 41.72 78.95 -66.55
N PHE A 90 42.56 78.58 -65.58
CA PHE A 90 42.39 78.92 -64.17
C PHE A 90 43.70 79.39 -63.57
N HIS A 91 43.63 80.27 -62.58
CA HIS A 91 44.78 80.64 -61.76
C HIS A 91 44.87 79.72 -60.55
N CYS A 92 46.06 79.31 -60.12
CA CYS A 92 46.23 78.35 -59.00
C CYS A 92 45.56 78.83 -57.70
N SER A 93 45.43 80.15 -57.50
CA SER A 93 44.69 80.72 -56.35
C SER A 93 43.19 80.41 -56.34
N GLN A 94 42.63 79.93 -57.46
CA GLN A 94 41.24 79.52 -57.57
C GLN A 94 41.02 78.09 -57.11
N TYR A 95 42.08 77.32 -56.85
CA TYR A 95 41.98 75.98 -56.30
C TYR A 95 41.80 76.02 -54.78
N ASN A 96 40.69 75.45 -54.32
CA ASN A 96 40.25 75.45 -52.93
C ASN A 96 40.79 74.20 -52.22
N GLY A 97 42.12 74.05 -52.20
CA GLY A 97 42.83 72.90 -51.61
C GLY A 97 44.35 73.08 -51.64
N ASN A 98 45.10 72.05 -51.23
CA ASN A 98 46.56 72.07 -51.25
C ASN A 98 47.10 71.90 -52.68
N LEU A 99 47.74 72.93 -53.24
CA LEU A 99 48.28 72.92 -54.61
C LEU A 99 49.33 71.82 -54.85
N GLN A 100 49.99 71.32 -53.81
CA GLN A 100 50.93 70.18 -53.94
C GLN A 100 50.23 68.85 -54.28
N GLU A 101 48.91 68.76 -54.02
CA GLU A 101 48.11 67.56 -54.26
C GLU A 101 47.38 67.57 -55.61
N LEU A 102 47.45 68.69 -56.35
CA LEU A 102 46.86 68.84 -57.68
C LEU A 102 47.90 68.56 -58.78
N LYS A 103 47.58 67.68 -59.72
CA LYS A 103 48.45 67.25 -60.81
C LYS A 103 47.70 67.25 -62.15
N VAL A 104 48.47 67.24 -63.24
CA VAL A 104 47.92 67.00 -64.59
C VAL A 104 47.27 65.62 -64.61
N GLY A 105 46.04 65.54 -65.10
CA GLY A 105 45.23 64.33 -65.14
C GLY A 105 44.23 64.18 -63.98
N ASP A 106 44.26 65.06 -62.97
CA ASP A 106 43.26 65.03 -61.89
C ASP A 106 41.90 65.55 -62.36
N ASP A 107 40.83 64.87 -61.91
CA ASP A 107 39.45 65.33 -62.05
C ASP A 107 39.15 66.47 -61.07
N VAL A 108 38.57 67.55 -61.60
CA VAL A 108 38.23 68.75 -60.84
C VAL A 108 36.81 69.22 -61.15
N GLU A 109 36.16 69.76 -60.13
CA GLU A 109 34.90 70.49 -60.23
C GLU A 109 35.18 71.99 -60.09
N PHE A 110 34.58 72.83 -60.92
CA PHE A 110 34.86 74.27 -60.96
C PHE A 110 33.64 75.09 -61.40
N GLU A 111 33.62 76.39 -61.09
CA GLU A 111 32.62 77.32 -61.60
C GLU A 111 33.19 78.08 -62.81
N VAL A 112 32.36 78.37 -63.82
CA VAL A 112 32.79 79.20 -64.97
C VAL A 112 32.45 80.66 -64.71
N SER A 113 33.44 81.52 -64.84
CA SER A 113 33.28 82.98 -64.78
C SER A 113 33.97 83.65 -65.96
N SER A 114 33.71 84.92 -66.21
CA SER A 114 34.36 85.67 -67.28
C SER A 114 35.50 86.53 -66.74
N ASP A 115 36.69 86.47 -67.34
CA ASP A 115 37.82 87.33 -67.00
C ASP A 115 37.40 88.80 -67.17
N ARG A 116 37.49 89.59 -66.08
CA ARG A 116 37.07 90.99 -66.05
C ARG A 116 37.86 91.88 -67.02
N ARG A 117 39.06 91.46 -67.43
CA ARG A 117 39.91 92.24 -68.35
C ARG A 117 39.69 91.88 -69.83
N THR A 118 39.43 90.62 -70.15
CA THR A 118 39.34 90.16 -71.55
C THR A 118 38.00 89.56 -71.95
N GLY A 119 37.06 89.42 -71.02
CA GLY A 119 35.74 88.80 -71.24
C GLY A 119 35.77 87.30 -71.56
N LYS A 120 36.94 86.64 -71.45
CA LYS A 120 37.10 85.23 -71.80
C LYS A 120 36.63 84.33 -70.64
N PRO A 121 35.99 83.19 -70.91
CA PRO A 121 35.58 82.27 -69.86
C PRO A 121 36.82 81.64 -69.18
N ILE A 122 36.83 81.66 -67.86
CA ILE A 122 37.85 81.10 -66.97
C ILE A 122 37.19 80.22 -65.91
N ALA A 123 37.92 79.22 -65.42
CA ALA A 123 37.48 78.38 -64.32
C ALA A 123 37.92 79.00 -62.98
N VAL A 124 36.99 79.07 -62.03
CA VAL A 124 37.17 79.63 -60.69
C VAL A 124 36.62 78.67 -59.62
N LYS A 125 37.06 78.81 -58.36
CA LYS A 125 36.65 77.95 -57.23
C LYS A 125 36.80 76.43 -57.49
N LEU A 126 37.93 76.01 -58.04
CA LEU A 126 38.24 74.62 -58.35
C LEU A 126 38.33 73.77 -57.07
N VAL A 127 37.81 72.54 -57.11
CA VAL A 127 37.95 71.52 -56.08
C VAL A 127 38.33 70.20 -56.74
N LYS A 128 39.30 69.48 -56.18
CA LYS A 128 39.70 68.15 -56.69
C LYS A 128 38.65 67.11 -56.29
N ILE A 129 38.17 66.35 -57.27
CA ILE A 129 37.23 65.26 -57.06
C ILE A 129 38.05 64.07 -56.53
N LYS A 130 37.79 63.65 -55.29
CA LYS A 130 38.37 62.41 -54.75
C LYS A 130 37.55 61.24 -55.27
N THR A 131 38.17 60.34 -56.02
CA THR A 131 37.56 59.06 -56.40
C THR A 131 37.40 58.20 -55.15
N GLU A 132 36.22 58.16 -54.56
CA GLU A 132 35.88 57.14 -53.56
C GLU A 132 35.70 55.80 -54.28
N ILE A 133 36.70 54.92 -54.16
CA ILE A 133 36.55 53.50 -54.49
C ILE A 133 35.67 52.92 -53.39
N LEU A 134 34.37 52.80 -53.65
CA LEU A 134 33.46 52.06 -52.80
C LEU A 134 33.97 50.60 -52.66
N PRO A 135 34.09 50.04 -51.45
CA PRO A 135 34.36 48.62 -51.29
C PRO A 135 33.22 47.83 -51.93
N GLU A 136 33.56 46.83 -52.76
CA GLU A 136 32.59 45.95 -53.44
C GLU A 136 31.51 45.47 -52.46
N GLU A 137 30.26 45.79 -52.76
CA GLU A 137 29.12 45.53 -51.89
C GLU A 137 28.94 44.01 -51.70
N ARG A 138 29.39 43.48 -50.56
CA ARG A 138 29.15 42.08 -50.18
C ARG A 138 27.66 41.90 -49.91
N ILE A 139 27.06 40.92 -50.59
CA ILE A 139 25.65 40.59 -50.48
C ILE A 139 25.48 39.43 -49.51
N SER A 140 24.54 39.61 -48.57
CA SER A 140 24.12 38.53 -47.67
C SER A 140 23.14 37.60 -48.36
N GLY A 141 23.36 36.32 -48.19
CA GLY A 141 22.49 35.29 -48.74
C GLY A 141 22.57 33.98 -47.97
N GLN A 142 22.00 32.94 -48.56
CA GLN A 142 21.89 31.62 -47.96
C GLN A 142 22.27 30.53 -48.96
N VAL A 143 22.93 29.48 -48.49
CA VAL A 143 23.24 28.31 -49.33
C VAL A 143 21.97 27.52 -49.58
N VAL A 144 21.61 27.30 -50.85
CA VAL A 144 20.44 26.51 -51.25
C VAL A 144 20.86 25.07 -51.53
N CYS A 145 21.97 24.88 -52.23
CA CYS A 145 22.56 23.58 -52.52
C CYS A 145 24.07 23.62 -52.28
N ALA A 146 24.56 22.76 -51.37
CA ALA A 146 25.99 22.59 -51.15
C ALA A 146 26.65 21.83 -52.31
N VAL A 147 27.93 22.08 -52.57
CA VAL A 147 28.69 21.30 -53.56
C VAL A 147 28.85 19.85 -53.04
N PRO A 148 28.50 18.81 -53.82
CA PRO A 148 28.65 17.41 -53.40
C PRO A 148 30.12 17.06 -53.14
N HIS A 149 30.44 16.54 -51.95
CA HIS A 149 31.80 16.17 -51.54
C HIS A 149 32.19 14.73 -51.90
N ASN A 150 31.29 13.94 -52.52
CA ASN A 150 31.55 12.53 -52.81
C ASN A 150 31.15 12.20 -54.26
N LEU A 151 32.14 11.85 -55.09
CA LEU A 151 31.95 11.59 -56.53
C LEU A 151 31.28 10.25 -56.86
N GLU A 152 30.74 9.52 -55.87
CA GLU A 152 30.14 8.19 -56.08
C GLU A 152 28.61 8.14 -56.19
N SER A 153 27.90 9.23 -55.95
CA SER A 153 26.44 9.26 -56.16
C SER A 153 26.09 9.65 -57.60
N LYS A 154 25.73 8.65 -58.41
CA LYS A 154 25.21 8.78 -59.78
C LYS A 154 24.04 9.79 -59.84
N SER A 155 24.32 10.98 -60.36
CA SER A 155 23.36 11.84 -61.06
C SER A 155 24.06 12.43 -62.29
N PRO A 156 23.39 12.59 -63.43
CA PRO A 156 24.04 12.72 -64.73
C PRO A 156 24.50 14.17 -64.94
N ALA A 157 25.68 14.52 -64.43
CA ALA A 157 26.39 15.70 -64.91
C ALA A 157 26.94 15.39 -66.31
N ALA A 158 26.64 16.25 -67.28
CA ALA A 158 27.20 16.15 -68.63
C ALA A 158 28.74 16.19 -68.58
N PRO A 159 29.45 15.47 -69.48
CA PRO A 159 30.90 15.39 -69.43
C PRO A 159 31.53 16.78 -69.60
N GLY A 160 32.24 17.24 -68.57
CA GLY A 160 33.01 18.49 -68.57
C GLY A 160 32.57 19.59 -67.60
N GLN A 161 31.54 19.40 -66.77
CA GLN A 161 31.15 20.39 -65.75
C GLN A 161 31.73 20.05 -64.36
N SER A 162 32.48 21.00 -63.79
CA SER A 162 32.95 20.98 -62.41
C SER A 162 31.75 21.02 -61.44
N PRO A 163 31.80 20.30 -60.31
CA PRO A 163 30.69 20.24 -59.36
C PRO A 163 30.39 21.65 -58.82
N SER A 164 29.15 22.11 -58.95
CA SER A 164 28.71 23.44 -58.56
C SER A 164 27.57 23.39 -57.53
N GLY A 165 27.58 24.31 -56.58
CA GLY A 165 26.50 24.55 -55.63
C GLY A 165 25.67 25.76 -56.03
N SER A 166 24.62 26.05 -55.25
CA SER A 166 23.79 27.24 -55.45
C SER A 166 23.53 27.99 -54.14
N VAL A 167 23.48 29.31 -54.25
CA VAL A 167 23.17 30.24 -53.18
C VAL A 167 22.01 31.14 -53.61
N CYS A 168 21.28 31.69 -52.65
CA CYS A 168 20.27 32.70 -52.91
C CYS A 168 20.52 33.97 -52.12
N TYR A 169 20.00 35.09 -52.63
CA TYR A 169 19.92 36.35 -51.91
C TYR A 169 18.61 37.05 -52.27
N GLU A 170 18.12 37.89 -51.37
CA GLU A 170 16.91 38.67 -51.58
C GLU A 170 17.28 40.12 -51.92
N ARG A 171 16.64 40.68 -52.94
CA ARG A 171 16.73 42.10 -53.28
C ARG A 171 15.34 42.59 -53.70
N ASN A 172 14.85 43.64 -53.05
CA ASN A 172 13.53 44.24 -53.31
C ASN A 172 12.34 43.25 -53.19
N GLY A 173 12.42 42.26 -52.29
CA GLY A 173 11.37 41.25 -52.11
C GLY A 173 11.42 40.09 -53.10
N GLU A 174 12.39 40.09 -54.02
CA GLU A 174 12.61 39.00 -54.98
C GLU A 174 13.83 38.17 -54.58
N VAL A 175 13.71 36.84 -54.69
CA VAL A 175 14.78 35.88 -54.38
C VAL A 175 15.50 35.49 -55.66
N PHE A 176 16.80 35.78 -55.71
CA PHE A 176 17.68 35.45 -56.82
C PHE A 176 18.56 34.26 -56.46
N TYR A 177 18.92 33.43 -57.45
CA TYR A 177 19.76 32.25 -57.29
C TYR A 177 21.03 32.38 -58.12
N LEU A 178 22.19 32.11 -57.52
CA LEU A 178 23.49 32.14 -58.17
C LEU A 178 24.21 30.82 -57.97
N THR A 179 24.99 30.41 -58.95
CA THR A 179 25.87 29.24 -58.85
C THR A 179 27.21 29.61 -58.24
N TYR A 180 27.87 28.65 -57.61
CA TYR A 180 29.24 28.76 -57.13
C TYR A 180 29.96 27.41 -57.25
N THR A 181 31.28 27.44 -57.23
CA THR A 181 32.19 26.30 -57.25
C THR A 181 32.99 26.24 -55.95
N PRO A 182 33.64 25.10 -55.61
CA PRO A 182 34.46 25.01 -54.40
C PRO A 182 35.56 26.07 -54.28
N GLU A 183 36.09 26.53 -55.40
CA GLU A 183 37.12 27.58 -55.46
C GLU A 183 36.60 28.96 -55.05
N ASP A 184 35.26 29.14 -55.02
CA ASP A 184 34.60 30.41 -54.70
C ASP A 184 34.43 30.62 -53.19
N VAL A 185 34.69 29.59 -52.39
CA VAL A 185 34.51 29.60 -50.93
C VAL A 185 35.81 29.98 -50.26
N ASP A 186 35.80 31.10 -49.54
CA ASP A 186 36.96 31.58 -48.81
C ASP A 186 37.16 30.79 -47.51
N GLY A 187 38.42 30.54 -47.14
CA GLY A 187 38.79 29.93 -45.85
C GLY A 187 38.70 28.39 -45.73
N ASN A 188 38.67 27.62 -46.82
CA ASN A 188 38.56 26.14 -46.78
C ASN A 188 37.36 25.62 -45.95
N VAL A 189 36.29 26.42 -45.85
CA VAL A 189 35.10 26.06 -45.07
C VAL A 189 34.15 25.23 -45.93
N GLN A 190 33.65 24.11 -45.39
CA GLN A 190 32.58 23.36 -46.04
C GLN A 190 31.22 23.99 -45.73
N LEU A 191 30.52 24.42 -46.77
CA LEU A 191 29.19 24.99 -46.70
C LEU A 191 28.10 23.90 -46.69
N GLU A 192 27.08 24.08 -45.84
CA GLU A 192 25.90 23.22 -45.77
C GLU A 192 24.65 23.98 -46.24
N THR A 193 23.65 23.25 -46.76
CA THR A 193 22.37 23.85 -47.15
C THR A 193 21.70 24.56 -45.97
N GLY A 194 21.49 25.86 -46.16
CA GLY A 194 20.86 26.78 -45.22
C GLY A 194 21.84 27.62 -44.41
N ASP A 195 23.16 27.48 -44.61
CA ASP A 195 24.17 28.36 -44.04
C ASP A 195 24.00 29.80 -44.52
N LYS A 196 24.11 30.77 -43.61
CA LYS A 196 24.12 32.19 -43.95
C LYS A 196 25.52 32.59 -44.37
N ILE A 197 25.61 33.25 -45.52
CA ILE A 197 26.86 33.57 -46.19
C ILE A 197 26.86 35.03 -46.64
N ASN A 198 28.04 35.57 -46.85
CA ASN A 198 28.26 36.80 -47.58
C ASN A 198 29.11 36.51 -48.81
N PHE A 199 28.75 37.06 -49.96
CA PHE A 199 29.47 36.84 -51.20
C PHE A 199 29.42 38.06 -52.11
N ILE A 200 30.18 38.04 -53.19
CA ILE A 200 30.19 39.07 -54.22
C ILE A 200 29.57 38.49 -55.49
N ILE A 201 28.74 39.27 -56.16
CA ILE A 201 28.17 38.89 -57.45
C ILE A 201 29.18 39.25 -58.53
N GLU A 202 29.65 38.23 -59.26
CA GLU A 202 30.53 38.43 -60.40
C GLU A 202 29.82 38.00 -61.69
N THR A 203 29.85 38.88 -62.71
CA THR A 203 29.38 38.56 -64.05
C THR A 203 30.58 38.19 -64.92
N ASN A 204 30.58 36.97 -65.44
CA ASN A 204 31.58 36.53 -66.39
C ASN A 204 31.48 37.35 -67.68
N LYS A 205 32.50 38.15 -67.97
CA LYS A 205 32.55 39.08 -69.12
C LYS A 205 32.43 38.40 -70.49
N HIS A 206 32.73 37.10 -70.58
CA HIS A 206 32.72 36.35 -71.83
C HIS A 206 31.41 35.60 -72.06
N THR A 207 30.74 35.15 -71.00
CA THR A 207 29.52 34.33 -71.10
C THR A 207 28.26 35.07 -70.66
N GLY A 208 28.40 36.22 -69.98
CA GLY A 208 27.31 36.94 -69.34
C GLY A 208 26.71 36.21 -68.13
N ALA A 209 27.25 35.05 -67.75
CA ALA A 209 26.76 34.27 -66.62
C ALA A 209 27.13 34.96 -65.29
N VAL A 210 26.19 34.99 -64.35
CA VAL A 210 26.37 35.60 -63.04
C VAL A 210 26.56 34.49 -62.00
N SER A 211 27.61 34.60 -61.18
CA SER A 211 27.98 33.63 -60.15
C SER A 211 28.34 34.31 -58.83
N ALA A 212 28.25 33.56 -57.73
CA ALA A 212 28.70 34.02 -56.42
C ALA A 212 30.19 33.70 -56.23
N ARG A 213 30.99 34.70 -55.87
CA ARG A 213 32.44 34.59 -55.57
C ARG A 213 32.75 35.09 -54.16
N ASN A 214 33.92 34.72 -53.65
CA ASN A 214 34.42 35.18 -52.34
C ASN A 214 33.38 34.94 -51.22
N ILE A 215 32.83 33.72 -51.23
CA ILE A 215 31.79 33.28 -50.32
C ILE A 215 32.43 33.07 -48.95
N VAL A 216 32.03 33.91 -48.01
CA VAL A 216 32.44 33.84 -46.61
C VAL A 216 31.26 33.34 -45.79
N LEU A 217 31.47 32.25 -45.05
CA LEU A 217 30.49 31.77 -44.08
C LEU A 217 30.31 32.81 -42.96
N LEU A 218 29.12 33.38 -42.85
CA LEU A 218 28.78 34.28 -41.76
C LEU A 218 28.31 33.52 -40.52
N MET A 219 27.41 32.57 -40.74
CA MET A 219 26.80 31.83 -39.66
C MET A 219 26.36 30.47 -40.16
N LYS A 220 26.89 29.40 -39.56
CA LYS A 220 26.36 28.06 -39.78
C LYS A 220 24.88 28.04 -39.42
N ARG A 221 24.08 27.33 -40.23
CA ARG A 221 22.69 27.06 -39.90
C ARG A 221 22.65 26.40 -38.52
N LYS A 222 21.92 27.01 -37.57
CA LYS A 222 21.61 26.34 -36.31
C LYS A 222 20.73 25.14 -36.66
N GLN A 223 21.30 23.94 -36.62
CA GLN A 223 20.53 22.71 -36.81
C GLN A 223 19.46 22.66 -35.72
N MET A 224 18.21 22.44 -36.13
CA MET A 224 17.11 22.27 -35.18
C MET A 224 17.40 20.98 -34.40
N ARG A 225 17.71 21.14 -33.11
CA ARG A 225 17.89 20.00 -32.21
C ARG A 225 16.53 19.58 -31.70
N CYS A 226 16.22 18.30 -31.85
CA CYS A 226 15.08 17.67 -31.21
C CYS A 226 15.55 17.07 -29.88
N GLN A 227 14.62 16.92 -28.96
CA GLN A 227 14.83 16.21 -27.71
C GLN A 227 14.07 14.89 -27.73
N GLY A 228 14.48 13.95 -26.91
CA GLY A 228 13.82 12.66 -26.78
C GLY A 228 14.42 11.83 -25.66
N VAL A 229 13.89 10.64 -25.46
CA VAL A 229 14.36 9.70 -24.43
C VAL A 229 14.79 8.41 -25.10
N VAL A 230 15.94 7.87 -24.72
CA VAL A 230 16.41 6.58 -25.25
C VAL A 230 15.46 5.47 -24.78
N CYS A 231 14.71 4.87 -25.70
CA CYS A 231 13.73 3.83 -25.34
C CYS A 231 14.32 2.41 -25.44
N ALA A 232 15.27 2.18 -26.35
CA ALA A 232 15.88 0.86 -26.54
C ALA A 232 17.34 0.98 -26.99
N MET A 233 18.18 0.08 -26.45
CA MET A 233 19.59 -0.07 -26.78
C MET A 233 19.84 -1.50 -27.28
N LYS A 234 20.62 -1.65 -28.35
CA LYS A 234 20.99 -2.96 -28.95
C LYS A 234 22.52 -3.07 -29.03
N GLU A 235 23.07 -3.88 -29.94
CA GLU A 235 24.53 -4.11 -29.96
C GLU A 235 25.33 -2.93 -30.56
N ALA A 236 24.80 -2.23 -31.57
CA ALA A 236 25.51 -1.16 -32.28
C ALA A 236 24.66 0.10 -32.55
N PHE A 237 23.40 0.08 -32.11
CA PHE A 237 22.43 1.13 -32.40
C PHE A 237 21.35 1.17 -31.31
N GLY A 238 20.57 2.24 -31.30
CA GLY A 238 19.44 2.39 -30.40
C GLY A 238 18.27 3.11 -31.06
N PHE A 239 17.21 3.26 -30.28
CA PHE A 239 16.01 4.01 -30.64
C PHE A 239 15.77 5.09 -29.59
N ILE A 240 15.39 6.27 -30.05
CA ILE A 240 15.02 7.41 -29.22
C ILE A 240 13.54 7.69 -29.47
N GLU A 241 12.74 7.73 -28.40
CA GLU A 241 11.39 8.24 -28.46
C GLU A 241 11.44 9.77 -28.60
N ARG A 242 10.83 10.30 -29.65
CA ARG A 242 10.90 11.72 -30.00
C ARG A 242 10.01 12.57 -29.10
N GLY A 243 10.53 13.70 -28.64
CA GLY A 243 9.78 14.70 -27.85
C GLY A 243 8.84 15.56 -28.68
N ASP A 244 9.03 15.63 -30.00
CA ASP A 244 8.22 16.46 -30.89
C ASP A 244 7.08 15.71 -31.58
N VAL A 245 7.18 14.38 -31.74
CA VAL A 245 6.15 13.53 -32.36
C VAL A 245 6.13 12.15 -31.71
N VAL A 246 4.97 11.49 -31.69
CA VAL A 246 4.80 10.13 -31.11
C VAL A 246 5.39 9.07 -32.05
N LYS A 247 6.71 9.08 -32.22
CA LYS A 247 7.49 8.12 -33.04
C LYS A 247 8.87 7.90 -32.46
N GLU A 248 9.39 6.71 -32.66
CA GLU A 248 10.79 6.39 -32.40
C GLU A 248 11.66 6.80 -33.60
N ILE A 249 12.89 7.21 -33.30
CA ILE A 249 13.91 7.48 -34.31
C ILE A 249 15.15 6.62 -34.04
N PHE A 250 15.71 6.07 -35.11
CA PHE A 250 16.92 5.25 -35.07
C PHE A 250 18.16 6.11 -34.93
N PHE A 251 19.14 5.69 -34.12
CA PHE A 251 20.49 6.24 -34.11
C PHE A 251 21.54 5.13 -34.04
N HIS A 252 22.70 5.37 -34.64
CA HIS A 252 23.86 4.48 -34.53
C HIS A 252 24.76 4.95 -33.40
N TYR A 253 25.47 4.05 -32.70
CA TYR A 253 26.33 4.42 -31.56
C TYR A 253 27.44 5.41 -31.91
N SER A 254 27.93 5.40 -33.15
CA SER A 254 28.89 6.40 -33.65
C SER A 254 28.35 7.84 -33.70
N GLU A 255 27.03 8.01 -33.68
CA GLU A 255 26.38 9.33 -33.67
C GLU A 255 26.30 9.93 -32.26
N PHE A 256 26.53 9.13 -31.22
CA PHE A 256 26.55 9.58 -29.85
C PHE A 256 27.85 10.33 -29.52
N LYS A 257 27.72 11.52 -28.94
CA LYS A 257 28.82 12.41 -28.55
C LYS A 257 28.99 12.36 -27.04
N GLY A 258 29.51 11.23 -26.56
CA GLY A 258 29.75 10.97 -25.16
C GLY A 258 30.33 9.59 -24.95
N ASP A 259 30.46 9.20 -23.68
CA ASP A 259 30.85 7.84 -23.30
C ASP A 259 29.66 6.89 -23.42
N LEU A 260 29.74 5.91 -24.31
CA LEU A 260 28.63 5.00 -24.61
C LEU A 260 28.25 4.14 -23.39
N GLU A 261 29.19 3.87 -22.48
CA GLU A 261 28.91 3.13 -21.24
C GLU A 261 27.98 3.91 -20.29
N ALA A 262 27.94 5.24 -20.43
CA ALA A 262 27.05 6.10 -19.66
C ALA A 262 25.63 6.18 -20.23
N LEU A 263 25.40 5.75 -21.47
CA LEU A 263 24.09 5.86 -22.14
C LEU A 263 23.20 4.65 -21.84
N GLN A 264 22.06 4.89 -21.21
CA GLN A 264 21.11 3.87 -20.80
C GLN A 264 19.69 4.16 -21.31
N PRO A 265 18.82 3.12 -21.44
CA PRO A 265 17.39 3.34 -21.67
C PRO A 265 16.78 4.18 -20.54
N GLY A 266 16.02 5.21 -20.90
CA GLY A 266 15.47 6.21 -19.99
C GLY A 266 16.26 7.51 -19.92
N ASP A 267 17.41 7.61 -20.58
CA ASP A 267 18.19 8.85 -20.63
C ASP A 267 17.58 9.89 -21.58
N ASP A 268 17.54 11.12 -21.09
CA ASP A 268 17.16 12.30 -21.88
C ASP A 268 18.31 12.67 -22.82
N VAL A 269 17.98 12.88 -24.09
CA VAL A 269 18.96 13.22 -25.12
C VAL A 269 18.49 14.34 -26.03
N GLU A 270 19.43 15.11 -26.54
CA GLU A 270 19.22 16.01 -27.67
C GLU A 270 19.97 15.52 -28.92
N PHE A 271 19.35 15.64 -30.09
CA PHE A 271 19.90 15.15 -31.35
C PHE A 271 19.42 15.99 -32.53
N THR A 272 20.07 15.84 -33.68
CA THR A 272 19.63 16.42 -34.95
C THR A 272 19.07 15.33 -35.87
N ILE A 273 17.94 15.61 -36.51
CA ILE A 273 17.33 14.71 -37.49
C ILE A 273 17.98 14.91 -38.86
N LYS A 274 18.41 13.82 -39.50
CA LYS A 274 18.89 13.79 -40.89
C LYS A 274 18.17 12.70 -41.68
N ASP A 275 17.88 12.97 -42.95
CA ASP A 275 17.38 11.93 -43.86
C ASP A 275 18.55 11.08 -44.38
N ARG A 276 18.44 9.76 -44.24
CA ARG A 276 19.32 8.78 -44.87
C ARG A 276 18.46 7.77 -45.63
N ASN A 277 18.54 7.79 -46.97
CA ASN A 277 17.81 6.90 -47.87
C ASN A 277 16.28 6.95 -47.67
N GLY A 278 15.72 8.14 -47.43
CA GLY A 278 14.28 8.32 -47.21
C GLY A 278 13.80 7.90 -45.82
N LYS A 279 14.72 7.71 -44.87
CA LYS A 279 14.43 7.45 -43.46
C LYS A 279 15.06 8.53 -42.59
N GLU A 280 14.28 9.09 -41.68
CA GLU A 280 14.78 9.98 -40.64
C GLU A 280 15.62 9.18 -39.63
N VAL A 281 16.85 9.64 -39.40
CA VAL A 281 17.76 9.11 -38.38
C VAL A 281 18.28 10.22 -37.47
N ALA A 282 18.51 9.90 -36.22
CA ALA A 282 19.10 10.81 -35.25
C ALA A 282 20.63 10.79 -35.38
N THR A 283 21.20 12.00 -35.39
CA THR A 283 22.65 12.26 -35.51
C THR A 283 23.08 13.29 -34.48
N ASP A 284 24.37 13.34 -34.14
CA ASP A 284 24.91 14.26 -33.12
C ASP A 284 24.15 14.18 -31.78
N VAL A 285 23.93 12.95 -31.31
CA VAL A 285 23.17 12.64 -30.08
C VAL A 285 24.01 13.01 -28.86
N ARG A 286 23.43 13.72 -27.89
CA ARG A 286 24.09 14.14 -26.63
C ARG A 286 23.17 13.91 -25.45
N LEU A 287 23.74 13.52 -24.32
CA LEU A 287 23.01 13.42 -23.04
C LEU A 287 22.55 14.78 -22.55
N LEU A 288 21.34 14.82 -22.01
CA LEU A 288 20.77 15.92 -21.26
C LEU A 288 20.63 15.54 -19.78
N PRO A 289 20.49 16.52 -18.88
CA PRO A 289 20.09 16.26 -17.50
C PRO A 289 18.76 15.50 -17.46
N GLN A 290 18.65 14.50 -16.58
CA GLN A 290 17.41 13.73 -16.41
C GLN A 290 16.23 14.61 -15.99
N GLY A 291 15.06 14.40 -16.61
CA GLY A 291 13.84 15.17 -16.38
C GLY A 291 13.72 16.42 -17.26
N THR A 292 14.63 16.63 -18.21
CA THR A 292 14.53 17.69 -19.22
C THR A 292 13.43 17.38 -20.23
N VAL A 293 13.26 16.11 -20.61
CA VAL A 293 12.27 15.69 -21.60
C VAL A 293 11.01 15.19 -20.90
N ILE A 294 9.90 15.88 -21.13
CA ILE A 294 8.59 15.54 -20.57
C ILE A 294 7.63 15.30 -21.72
N PHE A 295 7.21 14.05 -21.90
CA PHE A 295 6.26 13.66 -22.94
C PHE A 295 4.81 13.94 -22.55
N GLU A 296 4.48 13.80 -21.28
CA GLU A 296 3.10 13.83 -20.80
C GLU A 296 2.96 14.73 -19.57
N ASP A 297 1.82 15.40 -19.46
CA ASP A 297 1.40 16.14 -18.28
C ASP A 297 0.41 15.30 -17.48
N ILE A 298 0.80 14.92 -16.26
CA ILE A 298 -0.07 14.18 -15.33
C ILE A 298 -0.84 15.19 -14.47
N SER A 299 -2.17 15.06 -14.43
CA SER A 299 -3.03 15.86 -13.57
C SER A 299 -2.66 15.67 -12.09
N ILE A 300 -2.69 16.77 -11.33
CA ILE A 300 -2.50 16.74 -9.87
C ILE A 300 -3.75 16.14 -9.18
N GLU A 301 -4.92 16.41 -9.76
CA GLU A 301 -6.19 15.89 -9.28
C GLU A 301 -6.33 14.40 -9.61
N HIS A 302 -7.00 13.69 -8.71
CA HIS A 302 -7.41 12.31 -8.90
C HIS A 302 -8.86 12.29 -9.38
N PHE A 303 -9.13 11.42 -10.32
CA PHE A 303 -10.46 11.17 -10.85
C PHE A 303 -10.91 9.78 -10.45
N GLU A 304 -12.22 9.60 -10.35
CA GLU A 304 -12.85 8.33 -10.05
C GLU A 304 -13.69 7.91 -11.27
N GLY A 305 -13.75 6.62 -11.54
CA GLY A 305 -14.46 6.09 -12.70
C GLY A 305 -14.61 4.58 -12.63
N THR A 306 -15.22 4.02 -13.66
CA THR A 306 -15.54 2.60 -13.75
C THR A 306 -14.76 1.94 -14.88
N VAL A 307 -14.11 0.81 -14.61
CA VAL A 307 -13.43 0.02 -15.64
C VAL A 307 -14.48 -0.59 -16.58
N THR A 308 -14.48 -0.18 -17.84
CA THR A 308 -15.39 -0.74 -18.87
C THR A 308 -14.75 -1.86 -19.66
N LYS A 309 -13.41 -1.89 -19.74
CA LYS A 309 -12.67 -2.94 -20.44
C LYS A 309 -11.32 -3.17 -19.78
N VAL A 310 -11.06 -4.42 -19.41
CA VAL A 310 -9.78 -4.84 -18.83
C VAL A 310 -8.72 -5.14 -19.88
N ILE A 311 -7.45 -5.09 -19.49
CA ILE A 311 -6.33 -5.49 -20.35
C ILE A 311 -6.29 -7.02 -20.43
N PRO A 312 -6.34 -7.63 -21.63
CA PRO A 312 -6.24 -9.07 -21.77
C PRO A 312 -4.86 -9.57 -21.30
N LYS A 313 -4.82 -10.46 -20.30
CA LYS A 313 -3.54 -11.05 -19.80
C LYS A 313 -2.79 -11.88 -20.85
N VAL A 314 -3.47 -12.32 -21.91
CA VAL A 314 -2.86 -13.02 -23.05
C VAL A 314 -2.95 -12.12 -24.28
N PRO A 315 -1.83 -11.55 -24.76
CA PRO A 315 -1.82 -10.75 -25.97
C PRO A 315 -2.29 -11.59 -27.15
N ASN A 316 -3.40 -11.19 -27.78
CA ASN A 316 -3.82 -11.85 -29.00
C ASN A 316 -2.89 -11.40 -30.14
N LYS A 317 -2.50 -12.30 -31.07
CA LYS A 317 -1.54 -11.97 -32.15
C LYS A 317 -1.97 -10.80 -33.05
N ASN A 318 -3.25 -10.40 -32.98
CA ASN A 318 -3.86 -9.30 -33.74
C ASN A 318 -4.11 -8.04 -32.89
N GLN A 319 -3.67 -7.99 -31.63
CA GLN A 319 -3.91 -6.84 -30.76
C GLN A 319 -2.79 -5.79 -30.96
N ASN A 320 -3.08 -4.82 -31.85
CA ASN A 320 -2.16 -3.71 -32.17
C ASN A 320 -2.42 -2.44 -31.32
N ASP A 321 -3.40 -2.45 -30.42
CA ASP A 321 -3.69 -1.30 -29.55
C ASP A 321 -2.74 -1.32 -28.34
N PRO A 322 -1.82 -0.33 -28.20
CA PRO A 322 -0.89 -0.27 -27.08
C PRO A 322 -1.58 0.07 -25.74
N LEU A 323 -2.80 0.60 -25.77
CA LEU A 323 -3.58 0.97 -24.58
C LEU A 323 -4.94 0.28 -24.64
N PRO A 324 -5.03 -1.05 -24.46
CA PRO A 324 -6.25 -1.81 -24.74
C PRO A 324 -7.34 -1.69 -23.67
N GLY A 325 -7.00 -1.25 -22.46
CA GLY A 325 -7.95 -1.05 -21.36
C GLY A 325 -8.78 0.22 -21.54
N ARG A 326 -9.98 0.27 -20.96
CA ARG A 326 -10.85 1.46 -20.97
C ARG A 326 -11.45 1.71 -19.59
N ILE A 327 -11.44 2.98 -19.18
CA ILE A 327 -12.11 3.49 -17.98
C ILE A 327 -13.11 4.55 -18.42
N LYS A 328 -14.36 4.41 -17.97
CA LYS A 328 -15.39 5.42 -18.12
C LYS A 328 -15.37 6.34 -16.90
N VAL A 329 -15.31 7.65 -17.14
CA VAL A 329 -15.40 8.68 -16.11
C VAL A 329 -16.57 9.59 -16.42
N ASP A 330 -17.42 9.80 -15.42
CA ASP A 330 -18.61 10.62 -15.54
C ASP A 330 -18.27 12.07 -15.12
N PHE A 331 -17.76 12.85 -16.07
CA PHE A 331 -17.71 14.31 -15.97
C PHE A 331 -19.09 14.92 -16.28
N VAL A 332 -19.14 16.24 -16.51
CA VAL A 332 -20.31 16.90 -17.14
C VAL A 332 -20.69 16.20 -18.46
N ILE A 333 -19.69 15.68 -19.17
CA ILE A 333 -19.86 14.82 -20.34
C ILE A 333 -19.10 13.53 -20.08
N PRO A 334 -19.76 12.35 -20.08
CA PRO A 334 -19.08 11.08 -19.90
C PRO A 334 -17.95 10.90 -20.92
N LYS A 335 -16.79 10.50 -20.43
CA LYS A 335 -15.58 10.32 -21.23
C LYS A 335 -15.02 8.93 -20.99
N GLU A 336 -14.50 8.31 -22.05
CA GLU A 336 -13.82 7.03 -21.97
C GLU A 336 -12.32 7.24 -22.20
N LEU A 337 -11.51 6.83 -21.24
CA LEU A 337 -10.06 7.00 -21.25
C LEU A 337 -9.38 5.65 -21.45
N PRO A 338 -8.43 5.54 -22.40
CA PRO A 338 -7.64 4.33 -22.58
C PRO A 338 -6.58 4.20 -21.48
N PHE A 339 -6.12 2.97 -21.23
CA PHE A 339 -4.97 2.68 -20.38
C PHE A 339 -4.26 1.40 -20.81
N GLY A 340 -2.96 1.31 -20.50
CA GLY A 340 -2.08 0.17 -20.76
C GLY A 340 -1.55 -0.49 -19.48
N ASP A 341 -0.72 -1.52 -19.64
CA ASP A 341 -0.24 -2.33 -18.50
C ASP A 341 0.57 -1.52 -17.48
N LYS A 342 1.29 -0.51 -17.96
CA LYS A 342 2.14 0.37 -17.14
C LYS A 342 1.36 1.43 -16.35
N ASP A 343 0.06 1.53 -16.60
CA ASP A 343 -0.78 2.62 -16.05
C ASP A 343 -1.41 2.24 -14.72
N THR A 344 -1.28 0.98 -14.32
CA THR A 344 -1.74 0.48 -13.02
C THR A 344 -0.68 0.75 -11.95
N LYS A 345 -1.11 1.30 -10.81
CA LYS A 345 -0.23 1.64 -9.68
C LYS A 345 0.22 0.38 -8.92
N SER A 346 -0.63 -0.64 -8.89
CA SER A 346 -0.35 -1.95 -8.29
C SER A 346 -0.58 -3.06 -9.32
N LYS A 347 0.00 -4.22 -9.06
CA LYS A 347 -0.17 -5.42 -9.91
C LYS A 347 -1.45 -6.20 -9.59
N VAL A 348 -2.41 -5.57 -8.90
CA VAL A 348 -3.70 -6.17 -8.57
C VAL A 348 -4.50 -6.37 -9.85
N THR A 349 -5.22 -7.48 -9.95
CA THR A 349 -6.09 -7.74 -11.11
C THR A 349 -7.28 -6.77 -11.13
N LEU A 350 -7.38 -5.96 -12.18
CA LEU A 350 -8.58 -5.19 -12.54
C LEU A 350 -9.63 -6.09 -13.22
N LEU A 351 -10.91 -5.82 -12.94
CA LEU A 351 -12.10 -6.50 -13.46
C LEU A 351 -13.05 -5.44 -14.05
N GLU A 352 -13.93 -5.88 -14.94
CA GLU A 352 -14.95 -5.01 -15.50
C GLU A 352 -15.96 -4.63 -14.41
N GLY A 353 -16.33 -3.35 -14.35
CA GLY A 353 -17.19 -2.80 -13.31
C GLY A 353 -16.45 -2.23 -12.10
N ASP A 354 -15.13 -2.41 -12.00
CA ASP A 354 -14.37 -1.86 -10.87
C ASP A 354 -14.49 -0.36 -10.73
N HIS A 355 -14.64 0.12 -9.51
CA HIS A 355 -14.53 1.53 -9.18
C HIS A 355 -13.06 1.87 -8.89
N VAL A 356 -12.48 2.73 -9.71
CA VAL A 356 -11.04 3.03 -9.69
C VAL A 356 -10.78 4.50 -9.52
N ARG A 357 -9.68 4.82 -8.83
CA ARG A 357 -9.08 6.14 -8.77
C ARG A 357 -7.87 6.19 -9.68
N PHE A 358 -7.70 7.28 -10.43
CA PHE A 358 -6.61 7.45 -11.39
C PHE A 358 -6.28 8.93 -11.61
N ASN A 359 -5.16 9.22 -12.26
CA ASN A 359 -4.85 10.55 -12.80
C ASN A 359 -5.02 10.54 -14.33
N ILE A 360 -5.29 11.71 -14.92
CA ILE A 360 -5.29 11.87 -16.37
C ILE A 360 -3.90 12.29 -16.81
N SER A 361 -3.29 11.50 -17.68
CA SER A 361 -2.04 11.86 -18.37
C SER A 361 -2.36 12.35 -19.77
N THR A 362 -1.87 13.53 -20.13
CA THR A 362 -2.05 14.13 -21.46
C THR A 362 -0.72 14.17 -22.20
N ASP A 363 -0.59 13.45 -23.31
CA ASP A 363 0.60 13.54 -24.15
C ASP A 363 0.68 14.92 -24.83
N ARG A 364 1.84 15.57 -24.70
CA ARG A 364 2.04 16.94 -25.20
C ARG A 364 2.08 17.00 -26.73
N ARG A 365 2.36 15.89 -27.40
CA ARG A 365 2.62 15.79 -28.85
C ARG A 365 1.32 15.63 -29.63
N ASP A 366 0.47 14.68 -29.26
CA ASP A 366 -0.79 14.37 -29.96
C ASP A 366 -2.05 14.75 -29.17
N LYS A 367 -1.90 15.24 -27.93
CA LYS A 367 -3.00 15.58 -27.02
C LYS A 367 -3.86 14.38 -26.63
N LEU A 368 -3.34 13.17 -26.75
CA LEU A 368 -4.02 11.97 -26.28
C LEU A 368 -4.06 11.98 -24.75
N GLU A 369 -5.28 11.88 -24.22
CA GLU A 369 -5.51 11.71 -22.79
C GLU A 369 -5.72 10.23 -22.48
N ARG A 370 -5.07 9.75 -21.42
CA ARG A 370 -5.15 8.37 -20.92
C ARG A 370 -5.23 8.35 -19.40
N ALA A 371 -5.77 7.27 -18.85
CA ALA A 371 -5.74 7.06 -17.41
C ALA A 371 -4.38 6.50 -16.99
N THR A 372 -3.82 6.99 -15.89
CA THR A 372 -2.56 6.51 -15.28
C THR A 372 -2.68 6.48 -13.76
N ASN A 373 -1.72 5.85 -13.07
CA ASN A 373 -1.74 5.64 -11.62
C ASN A 373 -3.06 5.01 -11.11
N ILE A 374 -3.58 4.04 -11.87
CA ILE A 374 -4.88 3.44 -11.62
C ILE A 374 -4.81 2.56 -10.37
N GLU A 375 -5.76 2.76 -9.45
CA GLU A 375 -5.88 2.09 -8.17
C GLU A 375 -7.35 1.71 -7.91
N VAL A 376 -7.60 0.46 -7.49
CA VAL A 376 -8.95 0.00 -7.15
C VAL A 376 -9.39 0.59 -5.82
N LEU A 377 -10.59 1.15 -5.76
CA LEU A 377 -11.16 1.70 -4.53
C LEU A 377 -11.85 0.60 -3.72
N HIS A 378 -11.85 0.75 -2.39
CA HIS A 378 -12.41 -0.24 -1.46
C HIS A 378 -13.93 -0.41 -1.59
N ASP A 379 -14.63 0.61 -2.07
CA ASP A 379 -16.08 0.62 -2.28
C ASP A 379 -16.50 -0.16 -3.53
N THR A 380 -15.54 -0.53 -4.41
CA THR A 380 -15.79 -1.41 -5.56
C THR A 380 -16.63 -2.62 -5.18
N PHE A 381 -16.29 -3.28 -4.06
CA PHE A 381 -16.94 -4.51 -3.62
C PHE A 381 -18.39 -4.31 -3.16
N GLU A 382 -18.83 -3.06 -2.93
CA GLU A 382 -20.22 -2.73 -2.57
C GLU A 382 -21.10 -2.57 -3.81
N PHE A 383 -20.51 -2.25 -4.96
CA PHE A 383 -21.23 -1.96 -6.21
C PHE A 383 -21.11 -3.06 -7.27
N THR A 384 -20.15 -3.97 -7.12
CA THR A 384 -19.97 -5.12 -8.01
C THR A 384 -20.68 -6.36 -7.49
N ASP A 385 -21.19 -7.22 -8.38
CA ASP A 385 -21.67 -8.56 -8.05
C ASP A 385 -20.52 -9.57 -7.79
N GLU A 386 -19.37 -9.09 -7.30
CA GLU A 386 -18.17 -9.89 -7.07
C GLU A 386 -18.36 -10.83 -5.86
N SER A 387 -18.12 -12.14 -6.07
CA SER A 387 -18.25 -13.14 -4.99
C SER A 387 -16.98 -13.21 -4.14
N ARG A 388 -17.05 -12.60 -2.95
CA ARG A 388 -15.97 -12.54 -1.97
C ARG A 388 -16.03 -13.75 -1.03
N GLU A 389 -14.94 -14.52 -0.99
CA GLU A 389 -14.74 -15.63 -0.07
C GLU A 389 -13.84 -15.23 1.09
N MET A 390 -14.03 -15.88 2.23
CA MET A 390 -13.22 -15.68 3.42
C MET A 390 -12.30 -16.86 3.69
N GLY A 391 -11.18 -16.59 4.35
CA GLY A 391 -10.23 -17.61 4.74
C GLY A 391 -9.10 -17.10 5.62
N VAL A 392 -8.19 -18.02 5.95
CA VAL A 392 -7.01 -17.72 6.78
C VAL A 392 -5.75 -18.10 6.02
N ILE A 393 -4.71 -17.28 6.10
CA ILE A 393 -3.40 -17.57 5.51
C ILE A 393 -2.81 -18.82 6.18
N ALA A 394 -2.73 -19.91 5.42
CA ALA A 394 -2.27 -21.20 5.90
C ALA A 394 -0.77 -21.41 5.70
N ALA A 395 -0.20 -20.84 4.64
CA ALA A 395 1.23 -20.92 4.35
C ALA A 395 1.69 -19.73 3.51
N MET A 396 2.93 -19.30 3.76
CA MET A 396 3.62 -18.24 3.01
C MET A 396 4.94 -18.78 2.45
N ARG A 397 5.28 -18.33 1.23
CA ARG A 397 6.50 -18.65 0.47
C ARG A 397 6.99 -17.39 -0.26
N ASP A 398 8.12 -17.47 -0.94
CA ASP A 398 8.69 -16.32 -1.66
C ASP A 398 7.80 -15.92 -2.85
N GLY A 399 7.08 -14.81 -2.69
CA GLY A 399 6.22 -14.21 -3.71
C GLY A 399 4.78 -14.74 -3.76
N PHE A 400 4.44 -15.79 -3.02
CA PHE A 400 3.11 -16.40 -3.06
C PHE A 400 2.72 -17.06 -1.73
N GLY A 401 1.44 -17.39 -1.59
CA GLY A 401 0.92 -18.08 -0.40
C GLY A 401 -0.27 -18.98 -0.70
N PHE A 402 -0.79 -19.60 0.37
CA PHE A 402 -1.96 -20.45 0.34
C PHE A 402 -2.95 -20.04 1.42
N ILE A 403 -4.21 -19.86 1.03
CA ILE A 403 -5.32 -19.55 1.91
C ILE A 403 -6.10 -20.84 2.20
N LYS A 404 -6.41 -21.08 3.47
CA LYS A 404 -7.41 -22.06 3.89
C LYS A 404 -8.77 -21.38 3.85
N CYS A 405 -9.59 -21.72 2.86
CA CYS A 405 -10.93 -21.18 2.71
C CYS A 405 -11.87 -21.68 3.80
N VAL A 406 -12.89 -20.87 4.10
CA VAL A 406 -14.02 -21.29 4.92
C VAL A 406 -14.88 -22.31 4.16
N ASP A 407 -15.19 -22.04 2.89
CA ASP A 407 -16.19 -22.79 2.12
C ASP A 407 -15.60 -23.81 1.13
N ARG A 408 -14.26 -24.00 1.12
CA ARG A 408 -13.58 -24.92 0.19
C ARG A 408 -12.61 -25.87 0.89
N ASP A 409 -12.56 -27.12 0.42
CA ASP A 409 -11.61 -28.12 0.90
C ASP A 409 -10.17 -27.91 0.39
N ALA A 410 -10.03 -27.41 -0.84
CA ALA A 410 -8.74 -27.12 -1.43
C ALA A 410 -8.17 -25.80 -0.93
N ARG A 411 -6.87 -25.76 -0.62
CA ARG A 411 -6.16 -24.52 -0.32
C ARG A 411 -6.07 -23.66 -1.58
N MET A 412 -6.41 -22.39 -1.46
CA MET A 412 -6.37 -21.45 -2.56
C MET A 412 -5.00 -20.82 -2.68
N PHE A 413 -4.36 -21.00 -3.83
CA PHE A 413 -3.10 -20.34 -4.17
C PHE A 413 -3.34 -18.84 -4.41
N PHE A 414 -2.40 -17.99 -4.03
CA PHE A 414 -2.40 -16.57 -4.38
C PHE A 414 -0.98 -16.02 -4.54
N HIS A 415 -0.84 -14.94 -5.31
CA HIS A 415 0.42 -14.22 -5.48
C HIS A 415 0.41 -12.90 -4.71
N PHE A 416 1.56 -12.43 -4.22
CA PHE A 416 1.63 -11.19 -3.40
C PHE A 416 1.23 -9.92 -4.17
N SER A 417 1.23 -9.97 -5.51
CA SER A 417 0.72 -8.86 -6.34
C SER A 417 -0.77 -8.61 -6.17
N GLU A 418 -1.53 -9.59 -5.70
CA GLU A 418 -2.97 -9.51 -5.57
C GLU A 418 -3.43 -8.92 -4.23
N VAL A 419 -2.51 -8.48 -3.37
CA VAL A 419 -2.84 -7.84 -2.08
C VAL A 419 -3.19 -6.37 -2.32
N LEU A 420 -4.42 -5.97 -1.98
CA LEU A 420 -4.98 -4.65 -2.32
C LEU A 420 -4.29 -3.49 -1.58
N ASP A 421 -4.13 -3.62 -0.26
CA ASP A 421 -3.79 -2.47 0.59
C ASP A 421 -2.28 -2.31 0.81
N GLY A 422 -1.45 -3.08 0.08
CA GLY A 422 0.00 -3.16 0.33
C GLY A 422 0.39 -3.70 1.70
N ASN A 423 -0.58 -4.15 2.50
CA ASN A 423 -0.38 -4.67 3.83
C ASN A 423 0.41 -5.98 3.80
N GLN A 424 1.42 -6.08 4.66
CA GLN A 424 2.16 -7.32 4.79
C GLN A 424 1.27 -8.39 5.44
N LEU A 425 0.99 -9.45 4.67
CA LEU A 425 0.27 -10.62 5.14
C LEU A 425 1.20 -11.55 5.93
N HIS A 426 0.67 -12.11 7.01
CA HIS A 426 1.34 -13.10 7.85
C HIS A 426 0.50 -14.37 7.93
N ILE A 427 1.15 -15.48 8.30
CA ILE A 427 0.45 -16.74 8.59
C ILE A 427 -0.57 -16.48 9.71
N SER A 428 -1.74 -17.10 9.60
CA SER A 428 -2.90 -16.90 10.48
C SER A 428 -3.62 -15.56 10.34
N ASP A 429 -3.22 -14.69 9.42
CA ASP A 429 -4.04 -13.52 9.10
C ASP A 429 -5.34 -13.96 8.43
N GLU A 430 -6.41 -13.29 8.80
CA GLU A 430 -7.74 -13.44 8.20
C GLU A 430 -7.83 -12.58 6.95
N VAL A 431 -8.40 -13.14 5.89
CA VAL A 431 -8.46 -12.48 4.59
C VAL A 431 -9.79 -12.72 3.90
N GLU A 432 -10.15 -11.75 3.08
CA GLU A 432 -11.24 -11.81 2.12
C GLU A 432 -10.66 -11.66 0.71
N PHE A 433 -11.12 -12.48 -0.22
CA PHE A 433 -10.54 -12.57 -1.57
C PHE A 433 -11.60 -13.04 -2.57
N THR A 434 -11.27 -12.92 -3.85
CA THR A 434 -12.12 -13.39 -4.93
C THR A 434 -11.46 -14.56 -5.61
N VAL A 435 -12.22 -15.59 -5.95
CA VAL A 435 -11.67 -16.76 -6.63
C VAL A 435 -11.96 -16.71 -8.11
N VAL A 436 -10.90 -16.73 -8.92
CA VAL A 436 -11.00 -16.78 -10.37
C VAL A 436 -10.27 -18.02 -10.93
N PRO A 437 -10.73 -18.57 -12.07
CA PRO A 437 -9.98 -19.58 -12.80
C PRO A 437 -8.65 -18.99 -13.30
N ASP A 438 -7.58 -19.74 -13.17
CA ASP A 438 -6.27 -19.40 -13.71
C ASP A 438 -6.35 -19.36 -15.24
N MET A 439 -5.98 -18.22 -15.82
CA MET A 439 -6.01 -18.03 -17.28
C MET A 439 -5.06 -18.97 -18.04
N LEU A 440 -3.98 -19.43 -17.40
CA LEU A 440 -3.05 -20.40 -18.00
C LEU A 440 -3.56 -21.84 -17.86
N SER A 441 -4.46 -22.09 -16.90
CA SER A 441 -5.03 -23.41 -16.67
C SER A 441 -6.44 -23.28 -16.10
N ALA A 442 -7.45 -23.29 -16.96
CA ALA A 442 -8.86 -23.13 -16.56
C ALA A 442 -9.37 -24.17 -15.52
N GLN A 443 -8.61 -25.24 -15.28
CA GLN A 443 -8.87 -26.26 -14.26
C GLN A 443 -8.33 -25.89 -12.87
N ARG A 444 -7.51 -24.85 -12.76
CA ARG A 444 -6.88 -24.43 -11.51
C ARG A 444 -7.46 -23.08 -11.10
N ASN A 445 -7.98 -22.98 -9.88
CA ASN A 445 -8.45 -21.70 -9.36
C ASN A 445 -7.35 -21.04 -8.52
N HIS A 446 -7.31 -19.72 -8.50
CA HIS A 446 -6.49 -18.94 -7.56
C HIS A 446 -7.29 -17.81 -6.93
N ALA A 447 -6.78 -17.27 -5.83
CA ALA A 447 -7.35 -16.11 -5.15
C ALA A 447 -6.67 -14.82 -5.65
N ILE A 448 -7.50 -13.81 -5.96
CA ILE A 448 -7.10 -12.44 -6.32
C ILE A 448 -7.69 -11.44 -5.34
N ARG A 449 -7.25 -10.18 -5.40
CA ARG A 449 -7.83 -9.05 -4.64
C ARG A 449 -7.94 -9.31 -3.14
N ILE A 450 -6.83 -9.73 -2.56
CA ILE A 450 -6.75 -10.17 -1.18
C ILE A 450 -6.77 -8.94 -0.29
N LYS A 451 -7.78 -8.88 0.57
CA LYS A 451 -7.97 -7.86 1.59
C LYS A 451 -7.74 -8.50 2.95
N LYS A 452 -6.94 -7.86 3.79
CA LYS A 452 -6.75 -8.32 5.18
C LYS A 452 -7.97 -7.92 6.01
N LEU A 453 -8.47 -8.86 6.80
CA LEU A 453 -9.57 -8.65 7.73
C LEU A 453 -9.08 -8.49 9.18
N PRO A 454 -9.85 -7.79 10.04
CA PRO A 454 -9.64 -7.82 11.48
C PRO A 454 -9.72 -9.24 12.03
N LYS A 455 -8.93 -9.54 13.07
CA LYS A 455 -8.96 -10.86 13.73
C LYS A 455 -10.35 -11.14 14.34
N GLY A 456 -10.84 -12.37 14.19
CA GLY A 456 -12.14 -12.82 14.67
C GLY A 456 -13.30 -12.62 13.68
N THR A 457 -13.03 -12.11 12.48
CA THR A 457 -14.04 -11.93 11.42
C THR A 457 -14.37 -13.25 10.73
N VAL A 458 -13.34 -14.05 10.45
CA VAL A 458 -13.45 -15.32 9.74
C VAL A 458 -13.80 -16.43 10.72
N SER A 459 -15.04 -16.91 10.63
CA SER A 459 -15.45 -18.11 11.34
C SER A 459 -15.65 -19.30 10.40
N PHE A 460 -14.96 -20.40 10.70
CA PHE A 460 -15.16 -21.69 10.03
C PHE A 460 -16.42 -22.42 10.49
N HIS A 461 -17.02 -21.97 11.59
CA HIS A 461 -18.19 -22.60 12.17
C HIS A 461 -19.26 -21.56 12.55
N THR A 462 -20.52 -21.91 12.36
CA THR A 462 -21.66 -21.11 12.85
C THR A 462 -22.21 -21.82 14.07
N GLN A 463 -22.06 -21.23 15.26
CA GLN A 463 -22.67 -21.74 16.47
C GLN A 463 -24.05 -21.10 16.65
N SER A 464 -25.07 -21.92 16.90
CA SER A 464 -26.40 -21.45 17.24
C SER A 464 -26.41 -20.88 18.66
N ASP A 465 -27.02 -19.72 18.85
CA ASP A 465 -27.28 -19.17 20.20
C ASP A 465 -28.35 -19.98 20.95
N HIS A 466 -29.10 -20.83 20.23
CA HIS A 466 -30.10 -21.70 20.82
C HIS A 466 -29.45 -22.83 21.63
N ARG A 467 -30.00 -23.08 22.82
CA ARG A 467 -29.64 -24.23 23.65
C ARG A 467 -30.68 -25.32 23.48
N PHE A 468 -30.24 -26.43 22.96
CA PHE A 468 -31.03 -27.64 22.78
C PHE A 468 -30.84 -28.53 23.99
N VAL A 469 -31.88 -29.31 24.27
CA VAL A 469 -31.86 -30.32 25.32
C VAL A 469 -32.12 -31.66 24.66
N GLY A 470 -31.21 -32.61 24.86
CA GLY A 470 -31.27 -33.93 24.26
C GLY A 470 -30.88 -35.03 25.24
N ILE A 471 -30.94 -36.26 24.74
CA ILE A 471 -30.55 -37.47 25.46
C ILE A 471 -29.41 -38.12 24.67
N VAL A 472 -28.34 -38.50 25.36
CA VAL A 472 -27.23 -39.22 24.74
C VAL A 472 -27.69 -40.63 24.36
N GLU A 473 -27.75 -40.92 23.06
CA GLU A 473 -28.08 -42.25 22.54
C GLU A 473 -26.83 -43.13 22.44
N LYS A 474 -25.69 -42.52 22.07
CA LYS A 474 -24.41 -43.21 21.89
C LYS A 474 -23.27 -42.44 22.55
N GLU A 475 -22.46 -43.15 23.33
CA GLU A 475 -21.25 -42.61 23.95
C GLU A 475 -20.13 -42.41 22.91
N ALA A 476 -19.39 -41.31 23.02
CA ALA A 476 -18.20 -41.06 22.21
C ALA A 476 -17.02 -41.91 22.71
N ILE A 477 -16.34 -42.63 21.82
CA ILE A 477 -15.23 -43.52 22.19
C ILE A 477 -13.89 -42.82 21.94
N PRO A 478 -13.02 -42.66 22.97
CA PRO A 478 -11.71 -42.07 22.78
C PRO A 478 -10.81 -42.97 21.91
N ALA A 479 -10.02 -42.34 21.04
CA ALA A 479 -9.18 -43.03 20.04
C ALA A 479 -8.10 -43.99 20.61
N SER A 480 -7.91 -44.06 21.93
CA SER A 480 -6.83 -44.84 22.57
C SER A 480 -7.19 -46.27 22.98
N ALA A 481 -8.41 -46.74 22.76
CA ALA A 481 -8.82 -48.09 23.19
C ALA A 481 -8.90 -49.10 22.03
N LYS A 482 -7.79 -49.33 21.29
CA LYS A 482 -7.44 -50.63 20.67
C LYS A 482 -6.10 -50.62 19.89
N SER A 483 -5.23 -51.55 20.31
CA SER A 483 -4.12 -52.25 19.64
C SER A 483 -2.71 -51.63 19.58
N ASN A 484 -1.79 -52.31 20.30
CA ASN A 484 -0.37 -52.44 19.97
C ASN A 484 -0.18 -53.02 18.55
N SER A 485 0.17 -52.20 17.56
CA SER A 485 1.05 -52.57 16.43
C SER A 485 1.34 -51.36 15.53
N PRO A 486 2.59 -51.18 15.05
CA PRO A 486 2.95 -50.06 14.20
C PRO A 486 2.76 -50.45 12.72
N ASN A 487 1.67 -50.00 12.10
CA ASN A 487 1.61 -49.90 10.65
C ASN A 487 0.99 -48.55 10.25
N LYS A 488 1.73 -47.82 9.41
CA LYS A 488 1.37 -46.51 8.83
C LYS A 488 0.13 -46.64 7.94
N GLY A 489 -0.91 -45.87 8.22
CA GLY A 489 -1.98 -45.59 7.25
C GLY A 489 -3.30 -45.15 7.87
N LYS A 490 -3.64 -43.88 7.62
CA LYS A 490 -4.89 -43.15 7.93
C LYS A 490 -5.23 -42.91 9.40
N ASP A 491 -5.38 -41.63 9.71
CA ASP A 491 -5.93 -41.10 10.95
C ASP A 491 -7.17 -41.90 11.37
N LYS A 492 -7.05 -42.64 12.49
CA LYS A 492 -8.22 -43.21 13.16
C LYS A 492 -8.84 -42.08 13.97
N GLU A 493 -9.80 -41.37 13.36
CA GLU A 493 -10.69 -40.49 14.10
C GLU A 493 -11.46 -41.31 15.14
N GLY A 494 -11.56 -40.77 16.37
CA GLY A 494 -12.34 -41.39 17.44
C GLY A 494 -13.81 -41.52 17.04
N GLU A 495 -14.50 -42.52 17.59
CA GLU A 495 -15.91 -42.74 17.25
C GLU A 495 -16.75 -41.64 17.91
N GLU A 496 -17.41 -40.82 17.09
CA GLU A 496 -18.28 -39.73 17.55
C GLU A 496 -19.48 -40.30 18.34
N GLY A 497 -19.85 -39.59 19.41
CA GLY A 497 -21.07 -39.89 20.16
C GLY A 497 -22.30 -39.29 19.48
N ILE A 498 -23.51 -39.73 19.84
CA ILE A 498 -24.77 -39.26 19.24
C ILE A 498 -25.73 -38.81 20.33
N ILE A 499 -26.33 -37.63 20.14
CA ILE A 499 -27.40 -37.09 20.97
C ILE A 499 -28.67 -37.07 20.14
N SER A 500 -29.77 -37.58 20.68
CA SER A 500 -31.11 -37.35 20.14
C SER A 500 -31.77 -36.17 20.85
N TYR A 501 -32.31 -35.23 20.10
CA TYR A 501 -33.03 -34.06 20.61
C TYR A 501 -34.32 -33.85 19.83
N GLU A 502 -35.22 -33.03 20.35
CA GLU A 502 -36.48 -32.71 19.71
C GLU A 502 -36.50 -31.22 19.35
N ASP A 503 -36.82 -30.91 18.10
CA ASP A 503 -37.02 -29.55 17.62
C ASP A 503 -38.33 -29.46 16.85
N CYS A 504 -39.21 -28.53 17.25
CA CYS A 504 -40.53 -28.33 16.66
C CYS A 504 -41.40 -29.62 16.55
N GLY A 505 -41.26 -30.56 17.49
CA GLY A 505 -41.99 -31.84 17.49
C GLY A 505 -41.35 -32.94 16.63
N ILE A 506 -40.17 -32.70 16.07
CA ILE A 506 -39.43 -33.66 15.25
C ILE A 506 -38.21 -34.13 16.03
N ARG A 507 -38.05 -35.44 16.15
CA ARG A 507 -36.88 -36.06 16.77
C ARG A 507 -35.70 -36.06 15.79
N LEU A 508 -34.64 -35.37 16.14
CA LEU A 508 -33.40 -35.22 15.38
C LEU A 508 -32.23 -35.85 16.14
N THR A 509 -31.10 -36.03 15.46
CA THR A 509 -29.87 -36.53 16.04
C THR A 509 -28.68 -35.68 15.62
N VAL A 510 -27.75 -35.41 16.53
CA VAL A 510 -26.55 -34.63 16.26
C VAL A 510 -25.31 -35.34 16.84
N PRO A 511 -24.20 -35.42 16.11
CA PRO A 511 -22.98 -36.00 16.62
C PRO A 511 -22.30 -35.07 17.63
N TYR A 512 -21.53 -35.63 18.56
CA TYR A 512 -20.69 -34.86 19.48
C TYR A 512 -19.33 -35.52 19.69
N HIS A 513 -18.37 -34.71 20.15
CA HIS A 513 -17.02 -35.17 20.44
C HIS A 513 -16.64 -34.90 21.90
N LEU A 514 -15.78 -35.75 22.46
CA LEU A 514 -15.28 -35.60 23.84
C LEU A 514 -14.51 -34.30 24.08
N LYS A 515 -13.95 -33.70 23.03
CA LYS A 515 -13.20 -32.43 23.10
C LYS A 515 -14.10 -31.21 23.31
N ASP A 516 -15.40 -31.32 22.99
CA ASP A 516 -16.37 -30.22 23.01
C ASP A 516 -17.26 -30.27 24.26
N LEU A 517 -16.80 -31.00 25.30
CA LEU A 517 -17.54 -31.31 26.51
C LEU A 517 -17.09 -30.46 27.71
N GLU A 518 -18.04 -29.90 28.46
CA GLU A 518 -17.78 -29.21 29.72
C GLU A 518 -18.11 -30.13 30.91
N GLY A 519 -17.07 -30.71 31.52
CA GLY A 519 -17.21 -31.56 32.73
C GLY A 519 -17.13 -33.06 32.45
N SER A 520 -17.91 -33.86 33.17
CA SER A 520 -17.83 -35.33 33.12
C SER A 520 -18.42 -35.91 31.82
N ALA A 521 -17.77 -36.92 31.23
CA ALA A 521 -18.26 -37.62 30.04
C ALA A 521 -19.71 -38.13 30.19
N PRO A 522 -20.60 -37.84 29.22
CA PRO A 522 -22.01 -38.22 29.28
C PRO A 522 -22.18 -39.71 28.97
N GLN A 523 -23.08 -40.37 29.72
CA GLN A 523 -23.41 -41.78 29.51
C GLN A 523 -24.67 -41.91 28.63
N PRO A 524 -24.86 -43.06 27.94
CA PRO A 524 -26.11 -43.33 27.24
C PRO A 524 -27.31 -43.22 28.21
N GLY A 525 -28.27 -42.35 27.86
CA GLY A 525 -29.42 -42.01 28.70
C GLY A 525 -29.28 -40.72 29.52
N ASP A 526 -28.09 -40.12 29.59
CA ASP A 526 -27.91 -38.81 30.25
C ASP A 526 -28.63 -37.71 29.46
N LYS A 527 -29.33 -36.84 30.18
CA LYS A 527 -29.92 -35.62 29.63
C LYS A 527 -28.85 -34.54 29.54
N VAL A 528 -28.68 -33.94 28.37
CA VAL A 528 -27.63 -32.94 28.09
C VAL A 528 -28.23 -31.68 27.50
N GLU A 529 -27.72 -30.53 27.93
CA GLU A 529 -27.91 -29.22 27.30
C GLU A 529 -26.71 -28.98 26.37
N PHE A 530 -26.95 -28.49 25.16
CA PHE A 530 -25.90 -28.23 24.17
C PHE A 530 -26.33 -27.16 23.16
N SER A 531 -25.38 -26.61 22.42
CA SER A 531 -25.65 -25.78 21.24
C SER A 531 -25.20 -26.50 19.97
N ILE A 532 -25.82 -26.18 18.83
CA ILE A 532 -25.45 -26.76 17.54
C ILE A 532 -24.40 -25.87 16.89
N CYS A 533 -23.28 -26.47 16.51
CA CYS A 533 -22.23 -25.85 15.73
C CYS A 533 -22.20 -26.47 14.34
N GLU A 534 -22.38 -25.64 13.32
CA GLU A 534 -22.33 -26.05 11.92
C GLU A 534 -21.01 -25.64 11.30
N ALA A 535 -20.24 -26.61 10.81
CA ALA A 535 -19.05 -26.32 10.02
C ALA A 535 -19.50 -25.79 8.64
N LYS A 536 -19.26 -24.50 8.37
CA LYS A 536 -19.67 -23.84 7.10
C LYS A 536 -19.18 -24.59 5.86
N ARG A 537 -17.97 -25.16 5.95
CA ARG A 537 -17.33 -25.98 4.91
C ARG A 537 -18.13 -27.21 4.46
N THR A 538 -18.74 -27.94 5.40
CA THR A 538 -19.36 -29.25 5.13
C THR A 538 -20.86 -29.27 5.36
N GLY A 539 -21.42 -28.22 5.98
CA GLY A 539 -22.76 -28.24 6.55
C GLY A 539 -22.91 -29.26 7.70
N GLN A 540 -21.81 -29.88 8.15
CA GLN A 540 -21.87 -30.89 9.19
C GLN A 540 -22.13 -30.19 10.52
N GLN A 541 -23.19 -30.62 11.19
CA GLN A 541 -23.58 -30.12 12.49
C GLN A 541 -22.99 -31.01 13.58
N SER A 542 -22.59 -30.39 14.68
CA SER A 542 -22.07 -31.07 15.87
C SER A 542 -22.57 -30.36 17.13
N ALA A 543 -22.77 -31.10 18.21
CA ALA A 543 -23.11 -30.52 19.50
C ALA A 543 -21.83 -30.01 20.19
N VAL A 544 -21.89 -28.76 20.65
CA VAL A 544 -20.82 -28.06 21.38
C VAL A 544 -21.38 -27.41 22.64
N SER A 545 -20.48 -26.97 23.54
CA SER A 545 -20.85 -26.39 24.85
C SER A 545 -21.77 -27.33 25.63
N MET A 546 -21.43 -28.62 25.63
CA MET A 546 -22.27 -29.66 26.20
C MET A 546 -22.17 -29.68 27.72
N LYS A 547 -23.33 -29.72 28.37
CA LYS A 547 -23.47 -29.81 29.82
C LYS A 547 -24.45 -30.91 30.21
N VAL A 548 -24.02 -31.84 31.07
CA VAL A 548 -24.90 -32.88 31.60
C VAL A 548 -25.88 -32.27 32.61
N MET A 549 -27.17 -32.36 32.31
CA MET A 549 -28.25 -31.85 33.15
C MET A 549 -28.65 -32.89 34.19
N GLY A 550 -28.02 -32.82 35.37
CA GLY A 550 -28.46 -33.51 36.58
C GLY A 550 -28.56 -35.03 36.44
N ARG A 551 -27.46 -35.75 36.72
CA ARG A 551 -27.52 -37.20 36.93
C ARG A 551 -28.47 -37.49 38.09
N ASN A 552 -29.68 -37.93 37.79
CA ASN A 552 -30.65 -38.37 38.77
C ASN A 552 -30.21 -39.72 39.35
N SER A 553 -29.13 -39.69 40.14
CA SER A 553 -28.71 -40.80 40.97
C SER A 553 -29.51 -40.68 42.27
N ASN A 554 -30.29 -41.70 42.61
CA ASN A 554 -31.05 -41.83 43.86
C ASN A 554 -30.15 -41.87 45.14
N GLY A 555 -29.03 -41.16 45.16
CA GLY A 555 -28.12 -41.05 46.30
C GLY A 555 -28.62 -40.00 47.28
N LYS A 556 -28.87 -40.41 48.53
CA LYS A 556 -29.12 -39.52 49.65
C LYS A 556 -27.99 -38.49 49.72
N ARG A 557 -28.33 -37.19 49.67
CA ARG A 557 -27.37 -36.11 49.87
C ARG A 557 -27.10 -35.94 51.36
N PHE A 558 -25.85 -35.70 51.72
CA PHE A 558 -25.40 -35.48 53.08
C PHE A 558 -24.76 -34.09 53.18
N ILE A 559 -24.90 -33.47 54.34
CA ILE A 559 -24.19 -32.22 54.69
C ILE A 559 -23.06 -32.58 55.64
N GLY A 560 -21.93 -31.90 55.48
CA GLY A 560 -20.79 -32.00 56.38
C GLY A 560 -19.92 -30.75 56.31
N TYR A 561 -18.79 -30.79 57.01
CA TYR A 561 -17.89 -29.66 57.16
C TYR A 561 -16.47 -30.04 56.74
N VAL A 562 -15.76 -29.18 56.02
CA VAL A 562 -14.39 -29.46 55.61
C VAL A 562 -13.49 -29.56 56.85
N ALA A 563 -12.98 -30.76 57.14
CA ALA A 563 -12.18 -31.04 58.34
C ALA A 563 -10.68 -30.98 58.09
N THR A 564 -10.24 -31.33 56.88
CA THR A 564 -8.82 -31.31 56.51
C THR A 564 -8.68 -31.13 55.02
N LEU A 565 -7.74 -30.27 54.62
CA LEU A 565 -7.31 -30.06 53.24
C LEU A 565 -5.82 -30.39 53.12
N LYS A 566 -5.46 -31.13 52.06
CA LYS A 566 -4.09 -31.53 51.69
C LYS A 566 -3.83 -31.19 50.22
N ASP A 567 -2.76 -31.67 49.60
CA ASP A 567 -2.40 -31.22 48.25
C ASP A 567 -3.44 -31.59 47.17
N ASN A 568 -4.00 -32.81 47.23
CA ASN A 568 -4.92 -33.32 46.18
C ASN A 568 -6.23 -33.91 46.71
N PHE A 569 -6.44 -33.90 48.03
CA PHE A 569 -7.58 -34.53 48.67
C PHE A 569 -7.90 -33.86 50.01
N GLY A 570 -9.08 -34.12 50.53
CA GLY A 570 -9.50 -33.65 51.84
C GLY A 570 -10.38 -34.65 52.59
N PHE A 571 -10.79 -34.24 53.78
CA PHE A 571 -11.72 -34.96 54.62
C PHE A 571 -12.88 -34.04 55.03
N ILE A 572 -14.09 -34.60 55.03
CA ILE A 572 -15.33 -33.94 55.43
C ILE A 572 -15.77 -34.55 56.76
N GLU A 573 -15.85 -33.75 57.81
CA GLU A 573 -16.52 -34.08 59.06
C GLU A 573 -18.02 -34.22 58.82
N THR A 574 -18.61 -35.32 59.30
CA THR A 574 -20.05 -35.56 59.22
C THR A 574 -20.83 -34.52 60.02
N ALA A 575 -22.10 -34.28 59.68
CA ALA A 575 -22.97 -33.38 60.47
C ALA A 575 -23.14 -33.78 61.94
N ASN A 576 -22.93 -35.06 62.27
CA ASN A 576 -22.94 -35.55 63.65
C ASN A 576 -21.61 -35.34 64.39
N HIS A 577 -20.61 -34.76 63.71
CA HIS A 577 -19.28 -34.51 64.25
C HIS A 577 -18.56 -35.78 64.74
N ASP A 578 -18.95 -36.97 64.28
CA ASP A 578 -18.51 -38.28 64.82
C ASP A 578 -17.45 -38.97 63.96
N LYS A 579 -17.39 -38.64 62.67
CA LYS A 579 -16.56 -39.30 61.65
C LYS A 579 -16.06 -38.30 60.62
N GLU A 580 -15.03 -38.73 59.90
CA GLU A 580 -14.55 -38.05 58.70
C GLU A 580 -14.72 -38.92 57.46
N ILE A 581 -15.06 -38.29 56.34
CA ILE A 581 -15.26 -38.92 55.03
C ILE A 581 -14.24 -38.37 54.05
N PHE A 582 -13.50 -39.26 53.40
CA PHE A 582 -12.50 -38.90 52.40
C PHE A 582 -13.13 -38.39 51.11
N PHE A 583 -12.57 -37.34 50.50
CA PHE A 583 -12.89 -36.91 49.13
C PHE A 583 -11.63 -36.50 48.35
N HIS A 584 -11.65 -36.69 47.04
CA HIS A 584 -10.60 -36.21 46.14
C HIS A 584 -11.00 -34.85 45.55
N TYR A 585 -10.05 -33.96 45.25
CA TYR A 585 -10.36 -32.64 44.70
C TYR A 585 -11.07 -32.69 43.34
N SER A 586 -10.90 -33.77 42.57
CA SER A 586 -11.68 -34.01 41.34
C SER A 586 -13.18 -34.16 41.58
N GLU A 587 -13.60 -34.50 42.80
CA GLU A 587 -15.00 -34.63 43.17
C GLU A 587 -15.62 -33.32 43.65
N TYR A 588 -14.79 -32.27 43.86
CA TYR A 588 -15.27 -30.96 44.26
C TYR A 588 -15.73 -30.14 43.05
N SER A 589 -17.00 -29.74 43.06
CA SER A 589 -17.65 -28.93 42.03
C SER A 589 -17.50 -27.45 42.37
N GLY A 590 -16.29 -26.91 42.20
CA GLY A 590 -15.97 -25.51 42.47
C GLY A 590 -14.48 -25.20 42.37
N ASP A 591 -14.13 -23.96 42.69
CA ASP A 591 -12.74 -23.51 42.77
C ASP A 591 -12.12 -23.96 44.10
N VAL A 592 -11.14 -24.86 44.04
CA VAL A 592 -10.50 -25.48 45.21
C VAL A 592 -9.79 -24.44 46.07
N ASP A 593 -9.29 -23.36 45.45
CA ASP A 593 -8.59 -22.27 46.15
C ASP A 593 -9.53 -21.44 47.05
N LYS A 594 -10.86 -21.62 46.92
CA LYS A 594 -11.90 -20.96 47.74
C LYS A 594 -12.53 -21.88 48.79
N LEU A 595 -11.96 -23.06 49.00
CA LEU A 595 -12.42 -24.04 49.97
C LEU A 595 -11.56 -23.94 51.23
N ASP A 596 -12.18 -23.60 52.36
CA ASP A 596 -11.53 -23.37 53.65
C ASP A 596 -11.95 -24.42 54.69
N LEU A 597 -11.13 -24.62 55.72
CA LEU A 597 -11.49 -25.49 56.84
C LEU A 597 -12.73 -24.96 57.56
N GLY A 598 -13.68 -25.84 57.85
CA GLY A 598 -14.97 -25.50 58.44
C GLY A 598 -16.07 -25.15 57.44
N ASP A 599 -15.76 -25.03 56.14
CA ASP A 599 -16.78 -24.79 55.12
C ASP A 599 -17.84 -25.89 55.10
N MET A 600 -19.11 -25.48 54.99
CA MET A 600 -20.22 -26.41 54.83
C MET A 600 -20.26 -26.91 53.39
N VAL A 601 -20.32 -28.23 53.23
CA VAL A 601 -20.37 -28.89 51.92
C VAL A 601 -21.51 -29.90 51.86
N GLU A 602 -22.14 -29.97 50.70
CA GLU A 602 -23.08 -31.05 50.33
C GLU A 602 -22.32 -32.11 49.53
N TYR A 603 -22.54 -33.39 49.82
CA TYR A 603 -21.88 -34.50 49.14
C TYR A 603 -22.76 -35.76 49.07
N CYS A 604 -22.37 -36.69 48.19
CA CYS A 604 -22.96 -38.02 48.08
C CYS A 604 -21.97 -39.09 48.58
N LEU A 605 -22.44 -40.06 49.35
CA LEU A 605 -21.60 -41.20 49.74
C LEU A 605 -21.49 -42.21 48.60
N SER A 606 -20.27 -42.58 48.24
CA SER A 606 -19.98 -43.70 47.36
C SER A 606 -19.26 -44.82 48.11
N LYS A 607 -19.66 -46.06 47.81
CA LYS A 607 -18.98 -47.26 48.33
C LYS A 607 -17.83 -47.58 47.39
N GLY A 608 -16.60 -47.25 47.79
CA GLY A 608 -15.40 -47.62 47.06
C GLY A 608 -15.09 -49.11 47.15
N LYS A 609 -14.05 -49.56 46.41
CA LYS A 609 -13.55 -50.93 46.51
C LYS A 609 -12.98 -51.17 47.92
N GLY A 610 -13.64 -52.08 48.66
CA GLY A 610 -13.23 -52.56 49.98
C GLY A 610 -13.65 -51.63 51.12
N ASN A 611 -14.89 -51.73 51.59
CA ASN A 611 -15.49 -51.09 52.80
C ASN A 611 -15.16 -49.61 53.13
N LYS A 612 -14.37 -48.91 52.31
CA LYS A 612 -14.02 -47.51 52.45
C LYS A 612 -15.08 -46.68 51.75
N VAL A 613 -15.63 -45.74 52.50
CA VAL A 613 -16.67 -44.83 52.02
C VAL A 613 -16.00 -43.52 51.64
N SER A 614 -16.29 -43.01 50.44
CA SER A 614 -15.79 -41.73 49.93
C SER A 614 -16.95 -40.79 49.63
N ALA A 615 -16.68 -39.49 49.67
CA ALA A 615 -17.59 -38.46 49.24
C ALA A 615 -17.33 -38.13 47.76
N GLU A 616 -18.39 -38.14 46.97
CA GLU A 616 -18.44 -37.75 45.57
C GLU A 616 -19.37 -36.55 45.39
N ARG A 617 -19.16 -35.78 44.32
CA ARG A 617 -19.98 -34.59 43.98
C ARG A 617 -20.05 -33.56 45.12
N VAL A 618 -18.91 -33.30 45.74
CA VAL A 618 -18.77 -32.36 46.84
C VAL A 618 -19.01 -30.94 46.32
N THR A 619 -19.91 -30.19 46.94
CA THR A 619 -20.23 -28.81 46.54
C THR A 619 -20.31 -27.92 47.78
N LYS A 620 -19.65 -26.75 47.76
CA LYS A 620 -19.75 -25.77 48.85
C LYS A 620 -21.16 -25.20 48.92
N VAL A 621 -21.76 -25.23 50.10
CA VAL A 621 -23.09 -24.68 50.36
C VAL A 621 -22.99 -23.55 51.37
N HIS A 622 -23.83 -22.53 51.19
CA HIS A 622 -23.90 -21.41 52.12
C HIS A 622 -24.94 -21.75 53.19
N GLN A 623 -24.66 -21.41 54.45
CA GLN A 623 -25.57 -21.68 55.57
C GLN A 623 -26.89 -20.93 55.38
N VAL A 624 -27.96 -21.65 55.01
CA VAL A 624 -29.32 -21.13 54.95
C VAL A 624 -30.06 -21.69 56.16
N ASN A 625 -30.28 -20.83 57.16
CA ASN A 625 -30.84 -21.09 58.49
C ASN A 625 -29.85 -21.73 59.49
N GLY A 626 -29.61 -21.02 60.60
CA GLY A 626 -28.71 -21.46 61.67
C GLY A 626 -29.11 -22.82 62.23
N SER A 627 -28.12 -23.67 62.52
CA SER A 627 -28.37 -24.86 63.32
C SER A 627 -28.88 -24.42 64.69
N ASN A 628 -29.98 -25.02 65.17
CA ASN A 628 -30.55 -24.82 66.50
C ASN A 628 -29.68 -25.49 67.58
N ASP A 629 -28.36 -25.27 67.54
CA ASP A 629 -27.47 -25.79 68.59
C ASP A 629 -27.47 -24.77 69.73
N GLU A 630 -28.15 -25.10 70.82
CA GLU A 630 -28.16 -24.27 72.02
C GLU A 630 -26.76 -24.30 72.66
N VAL A 631 -26.09 -23.15 72.64
CA VAL A 631 -24.79 -22.95 73.28
C VAL A 631 -25.04 -22.45 74.70
N ASP A 632 -24.52 -23.17 75.69
CA ASP A 632 -24.46 -22.71 77.08
C ASP A 632 -23.50 -21.51 77.17
N PRO A 633 -23.94 -20.34 77.66
CA PRO A 633 -23.08 -19.17 77.77
C PRO A 633 -21.93 -19.38 78.76
N THR A 634 -22.02 -20.36 79.66
CA THR A 634 -21.02 -20.65 80.69
C THR A 634 -19.67 -21.04 80.08
N LEU A 635 -18.61 -20.38 80.54
CA LEU A 635 -17.25 -20.62 80.08
C LEU A 635 -16.56 -21.62 81.01
N TYR A 636 -15.89 -22.61 80.43
CA TYR A 636 -15.20 -23.66 81.16
C TYR A 636 -13.71 -23.68 80.82
N TRP A 637 -12.88 -23.95 81.83
CA TRP A 637 -11.49 -24.35 81.63
C TRP A 637 -11.41 -25.85 81.40
N GLY A 638 -10.59 -26.26 80.44
CA GLY A 638 -10.35 -27.68 80.19
C GLY A 638 -8.94 -27.97 79.76
N LYS A 639 -8.60 -29.27 79.82
CA LYS A 639 -7.33 -29.80 79.34
C LYS A 639 -7.60 -30.80 78.23
N VAL A 640 -6.93 -30.63 77.09
CA VAL A 640 -7.05 -31.55 75.96
C VAL A 640 -6.43 -32.90 76.34
N ILE A 641 -7.25 -33.93 76.49
CA ILE A 641 -6.78 -35.29 76.79
C ILE A 641 -6.49 -36.07 75.50
N ARG A 642 -7.21 -35.71 74.43
CA ARG A 642 -7.05 -36.33 73.11
C ARG A 642 -7.26 -35.30 72.00
N PRO A 643 -6.33 -35.15 71.05
CA PRO A 643 -6.47 -34.21 69.95
C PRO A 643 -7.42 -34.76 68.87
N LEU A 644 -7.73 -33.94 67.85
CA LEU A 644 -8.45 -34.38 66.66
C LEU A 644 -7.59 -35.36 65.84
N ARG A 645 -8.25 -36.24 65.09
CA ARG A 645 -7.56 -37.24 64.26
C ARG A 645 -6.66 -36.62 63.17
N SER A 646 -6.96 -35.40 62.75
CA SER A 646 -6.11 -34.62 61.85
C SER A 646 -4.72 -34.31 62.45
N VAL A 647 -4.64 -34.23 63.79
CA VAL A 647 -3.41 -33.97 64.57
C VAL A 647 -2.73 -35.28 64.97
N ASP A 648 -3.51 -36.30 65.36
CA ASP A 648 -3.00 -37.66 65.61
C ASP A 648 -3.69 -38.68 64.67
N PRO A 649 -3.14 -38.93 63.47
CA PRO A 649 -3.73 -39.87 62.52
C PRO A 649 -3.70 -41.35 62.97
N THR A 650 -2.95 -41.67 64.03
CA THR A 650 -2.82 -43.04 64.54
C THR A 650 -4.05 -43.50 65.33
N GLN A 651 -4.89 -42.55 65.77
CA GLN A 651 -6.11 -42.85 66.52
C GLN A 651 -7.27 -43.30 65.60
N THR A 652 -8.19 -44.06 66.19
CA THR A 652 -9.39 -44.59 65.52
C THR A 652 -10.55 -43.60 65.50
N GLU A 653 -10.75 -42.84 66.58
CA GLU A 653 -11.85 -41.89 66.74
C GLU A 653 -11.54 -40.55 66.08
N TYR A 654 -12.51 -39.97 65.39
CA TYR A 654 -12.35 -38.67 64.74
C TYR A 654 -12.23 -37.51 65.75
N GLN A 655 -13.23 -37.39 66.64
CA GLN A 655 -13.41 -36.31 67.61
C GLN A 655 -12.17 -36.09 68.47
N GLY A 656 -11.90 -34.91 69.01
CA GLY A 656 -10.99 -34.73 70.15
C GLY A 656 -11.72 -34.88 71.49
N MET A 657 -11.00 -34.87 72.62
CA MET A 657 -11.57 -34.90 73.97
C MET A 657 -10.91 -33.87 74.88
N ILE A 658 -11.72 -33.12 75.60
CA ILE A 658 -11.31 -32.16 76.63
C ILE A 658 -11.81 -32.66 77.99
N GLU A 659 -10.93 -32.74 78.97
CA GLU A 659 -11.31 -32.91 80.38
C GLU A 659 -11.68 -31.55 80.95
N LEU A 660 -12.92 -31.42 81.40
CA LEU A 660 -13.45 -30.22 82.05
C LEU A 660 -12.80 -30.11 83.44
N LEU A 661 -12.14 -28.99 83.70
CA LEU A 661 -11.47 -28.73 84.97
C LEU A 661 -12.39 -27.97 85.92
N GLU A 662 -12.73 -26.72 85.60
CA GLU A 662 -13.55 -25.84 86.46
C GLU A 662 -14.32 -24.85 85.59
N GLU A 663 -15.44 -24.35 86.12
CA GLU A 663 -16.13 -23.18 85.58
C GLU A 663 -15.29 -21.93 85.82
N VAL A 664 -15.29 -20.98 84.87
CA VAL A 664 -14.62 -19.70 85.06
C VAL A 664 -15.49 -18.83 85.98
N GLU A 665 -15.20 -18.82 87.28
CA GLU A 665 -15.80 -17.84 88.20
C GLU A 665 -15.27 -16.43 87.87
N ASP A 666 -16.12 -15.59 87.28
CA ASP A 666 -15.83 -14.17 87.08
C ASP A 666 -15.78 -13.44 88.43
N LYS A 667 -14.60 -13.40 89.05
CA LYS A 667 -14.27 -12.44 90.11
C LYS A 667 -13.20 -11.48 89.60
N GLN A 668 -13.62 -10.31 89.10
CA GLN A 668 -13.16 -9.00 89.57
C GLN A 668 -13.64 -7.83 88.69
N LYS A 669 -14.33 -6.88 89.34
CA LYS A 669 -14.07 -5.44 89.14
C LYS A 669 -13.01 -5.02 90.19
N ILE A 670 -11.91 -4.44 89.70
CA ILE A 670 -11.24 -3.20 90.18
C ILE A 670 -10.33 -3.27 91.44
N THR A 671 -9.04 -2.95 91.18
CA THR A 671 -7.96 -2.26 91.96
C THR A 671 -7.24 -2.87 93.18
N GLU A 672 -5.91 -2.93 93.02
CA GLU A 672 -4.77 -2.45 93.85
C GLU A 672 -4.59 -2.85 95.35
N GLU A 673 -3.47 -3.57 95.58
CA GLU A 673 -2.42 -3.46 96.62
C GLU A 673 -2.75 -3.52 98.15
N THR A 674 -2.42 -4.69 98.76
CA THR A 674 -1.62 -5.01 99.99
C THR A 674 -1.47 -4.05 101.20
N PRO A 675 -1.01 -4.51 102.40
CA PRO A 675 -1.20 -5.79 103.12
C PRO A 675 -1.38 -5.64 104.68
N GLU A 676 -1.42 -6.80 105.38
CA GLU A 676 -1.04 -7.10 106.79
C GLU A 676 -2.12 -7.51 107.83
N GLU A 677 -1.92 -8.76 108.28
CA GLU A 677 -1.97 -9.35 109.63
C GLU A 677 -3.27 -9.60 110.43
N THR A 678 -3.22 -10.78 111.07
CA THR A 678 -3.80 -11.23 112.35
C THR A 678 -5.14 -11.99 112.42
N GLU A 679 -4.99 -13.21 113.00
CA GLU A 679 -5.78 -13.86 114.08
C GLU A 679 -7.14 -14.53 113.80
N ASP A 680 -7.09 -15.87 113.93
CA ASP A 680 -7.90 -16.80 114.74
C ASP A 680 -9.43 -16.65 114.97
N LEU A 681 -10.04 -17.85 115.03
CA LEU A 681 -11.29 -18.29 115.68
C LEU A 681 -12.59 -18.41 114.83
N GLU A 682 -13.04 -19.68 114.73
CA GLU A 682 -14.39 -20.26 115.02
C GLU A 682 -15.60 -19.29 114.98
N GLU A 683 -16.80 -19.61 114.49
CA GLU A 683 -17.54 -20.84 114.22
C GLU A 683 -18.82 -20.46 113.45
N ASP A 684 -19.54 -21.49 112.98
CA ASP A 684 -21.00 -21.56 112.81
C ASP A 684 -21.64 -21.40 111.41
N ASP A 685 -22.64 -22.25 111.28
CA ASP A 685 -23.18 -22.95 110.15
C ASP A 685 -24.02 -22.08 109.19
N THR A 686 -24.09 -22.53 107.94
CA THR A 686 -25.39 -22.87 107.35
C THR A 686 -25.21 -23.67 106.07
N GLU A 687 -25.76 -24.88 106.12
CA GLU A 687 -25.87 -25.86 105.06
C GLU A 687 -26.83 -25.35 103.97
N VAL A 688 -26.35 -25.22 102.72
CA VAL A 688 -27.20 -25.18 101.52
C VAL A 688 -26.54 -26.02 100.42
N ASN A 689 -27.28 -27.05 99.99
CA ASN A 689 -27.00 -27.98 98.90
C ASN A 689 -26.26 -27.37 97.68
N LYS A 690 -25.04 -27.84 97.41
CA LYS A 690 -24.29 -27.58 96.17
C LYS A 690 -24.74 -28.56 95.06
N PRO A 691 -24.93 -28.11 93.80
CA PRO A 691 -25.12 -29.00 92.66
C PRO A 691 -23.83 -29.78 92.36
N ALA A 692 -23.99 -30.98 91.79
CA ALA A 692 -22.90 -31.91 91.48
C ALA A 692 -21.78 -31.27 90.67
N SER A 693 -20.53 -31.44 91.11
CA SER A 693 -19.34 -30.92 90.41
C SER A 693 -19.17 -31.61 89.05
N MET A 694 -19.23 -30.85 87.94
CA MET A 694 -18.95 -31.34 86.57
C MET A 694 -17.44 -31.57 86.32
N LYS A 695 -16.59 -31.33 87.33
CA LYS A 695 -15.13 -31.46 87.27
C LYS A 695 -14.70 -32.90 86.95
N GLY A 696 -13.87 -33.04 85.92
CA GLY A 696 -13.36 -34.32 85.41
C GLY A 696 -14.19 -34.94 84.29
N GLN A 697 -15.27 -34.30 83.83
CA GLN A 697 -16.05 -34.81 82.70
C GLN A 697 -15.29 -34.67 81.38
N LEU A 698 -15.37 -35.70 80.54
CA LEU A 698 -14.76 -35.69 79.21
C LEU A 698 -15.76 -35.22 78.16
N ILE A 699 -15.44 -34.12 77.49
CA ILE A 699 -16.28 -33.48 76.49
C ILE A 699 -15.66 -33.64 75.09
N PRO A 700 -16.37 -34.23 74.13
CA PRO A 700 -15.89 -34.38 72.76
C PRO A 700 -15.90 -33.06 71.98
N PHE A 701 -15.00 -32.90 71.01
CA PHE A 701 -15.01 -31.76 70.08
C PHE A 701 -14.67 -32.16 68.64
N GLY A 702 -15.20 -31.40 67.68
CA GLY A 702 -14.90 -31.50 66.23
C GLY A 702 -14.20 -30.24 65.71
N ILE A 703 -13.89 -30.17 64.41
CA ILE A 703 -13.26 -28.97 63.81
C ILE A 703 -14.19 -27.75 63.92
N VAL A 704 -15.50 -27.99 63.86
CA VAL A 704 -16.53 -26.94 63.96
C VAL A 704 -16.58 -26.34 65.36
N GLY A 705 -16.09 -27.04 66.40
CA GLY A 705 -16.00 -26.51 67.76
C GLY A 705 -14.86 -25.52 68.00
N MET A 706 -13.86 -25.45 67.12
CA MET A 706 -12.68 -24.59 67.30
C MET A 706 -12.95 -23.14 66.86
N ILE A 707 -12.52 -22.12 67.62
CA ILE A 707 -12.68 -20.71 67.15
C ILE A 707 -11.84 -20.48 65.89
N ASN A 708 -10.57 -20.88 65.94
CA ASN A 708 -9.67 -20.86 64.78
C ASN A 708 -9.52 -22.27 64.21
N LYS A 709 -10.04 -22.49 62.99
CA LYS A 709 -10.03 -23.80 62.33
C LYS A 709 -8.64 -24.27 61.91
N ALA A 710 -7.65 -23.37 61.90
CA ALA A 710 -6.26 -23.70 61.60
C ALA A 710 -5.47 -24.17 62.84
N ASP A 711 -5.98 -23.96 64.05
CA ASP A 711 -5.27 -24.35 65.26
C ASP A 711 -5.21 -25.88 65.39
N CYS A 712 -4.07 -26.37 65.88
CA CYS A 712 -3.87 -27.79 66.16
C CYS A 712 -3.69 -27.97 67.67
N LEU A 713 -4.76 -28.34 68.38
CA LEU A 713 -4.73 -28.58 69.82
C LEU A 713 -3.99 -29.88 70.14
N GLN A 714 -2.89 -29.81 70.89
CA GLN A 714 -2.11 -30.98 71.31
C GLN A 714 -2.61 -31.55 72.65
N LYS A 715 -2.32 -32.83 72.89
CA LYS A 715 -2.58 -33.47 74.19
C LYS A 715 -1.84 -32.73 75.30
N GLY A 716 -2.58 -32.33 76.32
CA GLY A 716 -2.09 -31.61 77.50
C GLY A 716 -2.28 -30.09 77.43
N GLU A 717 -2.69 -29.54 76.29
CA GLU A 717 -2.98 -28.10 76.17
C GLU A 717 -4.18 -27.68 77.02
N MET A 718 -4.09 -26.49 77.58
CA MET A 718 -5.18 -25.85 78.31
C MET A 718 -6.03 -25.05 77.33
N VAL A 719 -7.34 -25.14 77.47
CA VAL A 719 -8.31 -24.47 76.59
C VAL A 719 -9.40 -23.82 77.42
N LYS A 720 -9.96 -22.70 76.93
CA LYS A 720 -11.30 -22.25 77.31
C LYS A 720 -12.29 -22.70 76.25
N PHE A 721 -13.48 -23.08 76.66
CA PHE A 721 -14.53 -23.53 75.75
C PHE A 721 -15.91 -23.35 76.39
N GLN A 722 -16.93 -23.46 75.56
CA GLN A 722 -18.34 -23.49 75.96
C GLN A 722 -18.94 -24.85 75.60
N LEU A 723 -20.05 -25.21 76.24
CA LEU A 723 -20.77 -26.43 75.91
C LEU A 723 -21.90 -26.11 74.92
N CYS A 724 -22.06 -26.93 73.89
CA CYS A 724 -23.26 -26.89 73.05
C CYS A 724 -23.92 -28.27 73.01
N VAL A 725 -25.25 -28.28 72.89
CA VAL A 725 -26.01 -29.53 72.69
C VAL A 725 -26.40 -29.60 71.22
N LEU A 726 -25.90 -30.60 70.51
CA LEU A 726 -26.22 -30.81 69.10
C LEU A 726 -27.69 -31.17 68.94
N GLY A 727 -28.45 -30.38 68.17
CA GLY A 727 -29.89 -30.60 67.98
C GLY A 727 -30.25 -31.92 67.30
N GLN A 728 -29.30 -32.56 66.59
CA GLN A 728 -29.54 -33.78 65.81
C GLN A 728 -29.50 -35.07 66.63
N ASN A 729 -28.71 -35.12 67.71
CA ASN A 729 -28.50 -36.32 68.52
C ASN A 729 -28.51 -36.07 70.04
N GLY A 730 -28.67 -34.82 70.48
CA GLY A 730 -28.66 -34.42 71.89
C GLY A 730 -27.30 -34.55 72.57
N GLN A 731 -26.22 -34.74 71.80
CA GLN A 731 -24.87 -34.91 72.35
C GLN A 731 -24.28 -33.55 72.76
N THR A 732 -23.78 -33.47 73.99
CA THR A 732 -23.01 -32.31 74.46
C THR A 732 -21.61 -32.34 73.85
N MET A 733 -21.23 -31.25 73.19
CA MET A 733 -19.94 -31.05 72.54
C MET A 733 -19.28 -29.77 73.08
N ALA A 734 -17.95 -29.72 73.00
CA ALA A 734 -17.22 -28.48 73.26
C ALA A 734 -17.21 -27.62 71.99
N CYS A 735 -17.56 -26.36 72.14
CA CYS A 735 -17.59 -25.34 71.10
C CYS A 735 -16.89 -24.06 71.58
N ASN A 736 -16.64 -23.13 70.65
CA ASN A 736 -15.87 -21.91 70.91
C ASN A 736 -14.55 -22.19 71.67
N ILE A 737 -13.86 -23.25 71.25
CA ILE A 737 -12.63 -23.71 71.89
C ILE A 737 -11.49 -22.80 71.48
N GLU A 738 -10.81 -22.22 72.48
CA GLU A 738 -9.65 -21.36 72.31
C GLU A 738 -8.47 -21.89 73.16
N PRO A 739 -7.29 -22.10 72.57
CA PRO A 739 -6.11 -22.51 73.30
C PRO A 739 -5.56 -21.39 74.20
N LEU A 740 -5.18 -21.74 75.42
CA LEU A 740 -4.45 -20.87 76.34
C LEU A 740 -2.94 -20.98 76.15
N ARG A 741 -2.44 -20.39 75.08
CA ARG A 741 -0.99 -20.33 74.82
C ARG A 741 -0.45 -18.99 75.34
N ARG A 742 0.48 -19.03 76.30
CA ARG A 742 1.30 -17.86 76.65
C ARG A 742 2.33 -17.66 75.53
N GLY A 743 1.91 -17.00 74.45
CA GLY A 743 2.72 -16.74 73.26
C GLY A 743 2.30 -17.56 72.04
N THR A 744 2.17 -16.88 70.89
CA THR A 744 1.77 -17.44 69.59
C THR A 744 2.85 -18.37 69.05
N VAL A 745 2.59 -19.67 69.01
CA VAL A 745 3.38 -20.63 68.23
C VAL A 745 2.55 -21.02 67.00
N GLU A 746 2.95 -20.50 65.84
CA GLU A 746 2.43 -20.95 64.55
C GLU A 746 2.81 -22.42 64.33
N CYS A 747 1.82 -23.27 64.05
CA CYS A 747 2.03 -24.68 63.75
C CYS A 747 2.65 -24.84 62.36
N VAL A 748 3.89 -25.33 62.30
CA VAL A 748 4.55 -25.74 61.05
C VAL A 748 4.09 -27.17 60.71
N LYS A 749 3.45 -27.35 59.55
CA LYS A 749 3.18 -28.68 58.95
C LYS A 749 4.42 -29.18 58.18
N ASP A 750 4.69 -30.48 58.32
CA ASP A 750 5.86 -31.21 57.82
C ASP A 750 6.23 -31.02 56.34
N GLN A 751 7.53 -30.90 56.06
CA GLN A 751 8.22 -31.74 55.07
C GLN A 751 9.65 -32.06 55.55
N VAL A 752 10.00 -33.34 55.45
CA VAL A 752 11.35 -33.87 55.64
C VAL A 752 12.32 -33.12 54.73
N SER A 753 13.15 -32.25 55.32
CA SER A 753 14.45 -31.89 54.76
C SER A 753 15.42 -31.67 55.91
N THR A 754 16.40 -32.57 56.00
CA THR A 754 17.62 -32.38 56.77
C THR A 754 18.32 -31.09 56.36
N LEU A 755 18.13 -29.98 57.09
CA LEU A 755 19.18 -29.00 57.44
C LEU A 755 18.62 -27.88 58.34
N PHE A 756 19.46 -27.40 59.27
CA PHE A 756 19.30 -26.20 60.11
C PHE A 756 18.50 -26.26 61.42
N PHE A 757 18.83 -27.22 62.29
CA PHE A 757 18.82 -27.00 63.75
C PHE A 757 20.20 -26.51 64.21
N LYS A 758 20.49 -25.22 64.05
CA LYS A 758 21.56 -24.52 64.80
C LYS A 758 21.41 -23.01 64.62
N LYS A 759 21.27 -22.30 65.75
CA LYS A 759 21.10 -20.86 65.97
C LYS A 759 19.64 -20.39 65.99
N PHE A 760 19.01 -20.49 67.16
CA PHE A 760 18.29 -19.37 67.80
C PHE A 760 17.95 -19.81 69.23
N PHE A 761 18.96 -19.80 70.10
CA PHE A 761 18.79 -19.85 71.55
C PHE A 761 19.95 -19.12 72.21
N ILE A 762 20.05 -17.82 71.93
CA ILE A 762 20.86 -16.86 72.69
C ILE A 762 20.11 -15.50 72.62
N PHE A 763 19.72 -14.97 73.78
CA PHE A 763 19.09 -13.66 74.08
C PHE A 763 17.63 -13.42 73.63
N LEU A 764 16.67 -13.69 74.52
CA LEU A 764 15.99 -12.71 75.39
C LEU A 764 15.05 -13.41 76.37
#